data_AF-A0A945FWJ9-F1
#
_entry.id   AF-A0A945FWJ9-F1
#
_cell.length_a   1.000
_cell.length_b   1.000
_cell.length_c   1.000
_cell.angle_alpha   90.00
_cell.angle_beta   90.00
_cell.angle_gamma   90.00
#
_symmetry.space_group_name_H-M   'P 1'
#
loop_
_entity.id
_entity.type
_entity.pdbx_description
1 polymer ?
#
loop_
_entity_poly.entity_id
_entity_poly.type
_entity_poly.pdbx_seq_one_letter_code
_entity_poly.pdbx_strand_id
1 'polypeptide(L)'
;MLSSLFKPAWQSGSVEKRLRAISSMDGSSVEKQEILAQLATEDVEASVQIAAINKLTSAVRLHELTLNSANDSVRLKAENRLNEVLGENSSLSDQDYRELISRFPELKVRIAAQATTAAIRAEVLQNIPTEQLLEVLELTIYSDSRQQIAERVSAIEMLESARKTLRGKDKTAERVIKAKIDEIRKVARQNAENLNTVEKLIDEVEYLASHDWLSEFKAKLLAHRNHWDNLQFEVNEKLRQRYKVAREIIDSRYEEQKVIEETHHSQDQVVDEIEVFLKRSANMDLAGSIDGLKESLERQKQFGARWQELSVKARPTLIKDELVDKMLRALQSASELLTEARGVLQPEVVSEQTETGSSKETSDISKVEKASQKLNSVLKKLKWPSDFGEFKSKTELLLQLTNWKNAQKASAVEYQERLDSVHKKIGSIFHFSRTGNLMRAKQFYERTEKRLHQFNEKDCSKLEERLAEAHEALDKMGDWKNFATEPKYLELCDAMELLGKSKHHPDKLSKEIKDLQKSWKMLGHSDISDQYWPRFKEAADKVYQPCAEFFDKRHKTRKDNLQQRQQIVDQLRELLKNTDWDNSPDYKAVQSSLRSLGEKFSKIKEVEHGPGQKQWKVYSTLKDDVYEKLNVAYEANIVLKQELIKQVIVLAEGTARQENLASLKILQTRWKQVGVTRRNADQKAWKEFKKQGDLVYSNVQQLRQGERDEIDLQLNAYRNIVKEIKQLAKTAKDLSEADQQFVVLQEKYENLPELPDQLPEKLVEGIQRDYQHACDLFDNSHSRIINSMHNRQIEMLRKKAILCVQLEALGEAASEQELQEITQQWDAIELHDSALSRRIEKRKRSAQTSLDRKQISAQRRLLCIQLEITKGVESPAEDKNLRMQYQLDQMNELGLGHQTSDSKEQLEMMELDWLCMPGAEAEQQKILDERFQRVLQKK
;
A
#
# COMPACT_ATOMS: atom_id res chain seq x y z
N MET A 1 -6.59 -66.19 -82.09
CA MET A 1 -5.69 -65.10 -82.53
C MET A 1 -6.45 -64.07 -83.37
N LEU A 2 -7.23 -63.19 -82.72
CA LEU A 2 -7.85 -62.00 -83.35
C LEU A 2 -7.76 -60.75 -82.45
N SER A 3 -7.04 -60.81 -81.33
CA SER A 3 -6.86 -59.70 -80.38
C SER A 3 -5.68 -58.78 -80.72
N SER A 4 -4.90 -59.06 -81.76
CA SER A 4 -3.73 -58.27 -82.16
C SER A 4 -3.94 -57.34 -83.37
N LEU A 5 -5.18 -57.24 -83.90
CA LEU A 5 -5.50 -56.40 -85.07
C LEU A 5 -6.14 -55.05 -84.72
N PHE A 6 -6.59 -54.86 -83.47
CA PHE A 6 -7.17 -53.60 -83.02
C PHE A 6 -6.33 -53.02 -81.90
N LYS A 7 -5.95 -51.73 -82.03
CA LYS A 7 -5.31 -51.00 -80.93
C LYS A 7 -6.23 -51.07 -79.70
N PRO A 8 -5.70 -51.40 -78.51
CA PRO A 8 -6.51 -51.52 -77.32
C PRO A 8 -7.23 -50.20 -77.02
N ALA A 9 -8.43 -50.27 -76.44
CA ALA A 9 -9.35 -49.12 -76.30
C ALA A 9 -8.72 -47.89 -75.60
N TRP A 10 -7.72 -48.12 -74.75
CA TRP A 10 -6.98 -47.08 -74.05
C TRP A 10 -5.95 -46.33 -74.93
N GLN A 11 -5.57 -46.86 -76.10
CA GLN A 11 -4.71 -46.20 -77.10
C GLN A 11 -5.51 -45.57 -78.25
N SER A 12 -6.83 -45.48 -78.12
CA SER A 12 -7.71 -44.88 -79.14
C SER A 12 -7.49 -43.36 -79.24
N GLY A 13 -7.55 -42.80 -80.46
CA GLY A 13 -7.51 -41.34 -80.65
C GLY A 13 -8.70 -40.59 -80.04
N SER A 14 -9.85 -41.26 -79.84
CA SER A 14 -11.04 -40.70 -79.18
C SER A 14 -10.89 -40.69 -77.64
N VAL A 15 -11.03 -39.51 -77.04
CA VAL A 15 -11.00 -39.25 -75.58
C VAL A 15 -12.03 -40.09 -74.84
N GLU A 16 -13.28 -40.13 -75.31
CA GLU A 16 -14.35 -40.90 -74.68
C GLU A 16 -14.06 -42.40 -74.61
N LYS A 17 -13.42 -42.96 -75.64
CA LYS A 17 -13.03 -44.37 -75.65
C LYS A 17 -11.94 -44.65 -74.63
N ARG A 18 -10.98 -43.73 -74.45
CA ARG A 18 -9.95 -43.84 -73.41
C ARG A 18 -10.54 -43.71 -72.00
N LEU A 19 -11.47 -42.77 -71.78
CA LEU A 19 -12.19 -42.62 -70.50
C LEU A 19 -13.03 -43.85 -70.14
N ARG A 20 -13.75 -44.45 -71.11
CA ARG A 20 -14.49 -45.70 -70.89
C ARG A 20 -13.56 -46.90 -70.65
N ALA A 21 -12.39 -46.92 -71.27
CA ALA A 21 -11.38 -47.94 -70.99
C ALA A 21 -10.87 -47.80 -69.55
N ILE A 22 -10.53 -46.59 -69.10
CA ILE A 22 -10.14 -46.33 -67.70
C ILE A 22 -11.26 -46.70 -66.74
N SER A 23 -12.52 -46.34 -67.01
CA SER A 23 -13.64 -46.64 -66.10
C SER A 23 -13.89 -48.15 -65.93
N SER A 24 -13.63 -48.95 -66.97
CA SER A 24 -13.74 -50.42 -66.93
C SER A 24 -12.47 -51.15 -66.44
N MET A 25 -11.34 -50.46 -66.28
CA MET A 25 -10.12 -51.05 -65.70
C MET A 25 -10.30 -51.34 -64.21
N ASP A 26 -9.87 -52.54 -63.82
CA ASP A 26 -9.71 -52.93 -62.43
C ASP A 26 -8.37 -52.41 -61.92
N GLY A 27 -8.42 -51.60 -60.85
CA GLY A 27 -7.26 -50.97 -60.25
C GLY A 27 -6.35 -51.94 -59.47
N SER A 28 -6.76 -53.19 -59.24
CA SER A 28 -5.96 -54.17 -58.50
C SER A 28 -4.93 -54.95 -59.33
N SER A 29 -5.02 -54.88 -60.67
CA SER A 29 -4.14 -55.62 -61.58
C SER A 29 -2.84 -54.86 -61.86
N VAL A 30 -1.70 -55.53 -61.69
CA VAL A 30 -0.35 -54.97 -61.92
C VAL A 30 -0.20 -54.43 -63.35
N GLU A 31 -0.58 -55.22 -64.35
CA GLU A 31 -0.53 -54.82 -65.77
C GLU A 31 -1.41 -53.59 -66.05
N LYS A 32 -2.58 -53.50 -65.41
CA LYS A 32 -3.49 -52.34 -65.58
C LYS A 32 -2.97 -51.10 -64.85
N GLN A 33 -2.27 -51.26 -63.72
CA GLN A 33 -1.63 -50.14 -63.02
C GLN A 33 -0.49 -49.53 -63.85
N GLU A 34 0.26 -50.33 -64.60
CA GLU A 34 1.27 -49.81 -65.55
C GLU A 34 0.61 -49.00 -66.68
N ILE A 35 -0.50 -49.51 -67.24
CA ILE A 35 -1.27 -48.77 -68.27
C ILE A 35 -1.83 -47.46 -67.71
N LEU A 36 -2.38 -47.48 -66.49
CA LEU A 36 -2.88 -46.27 -65.81
C LEU A 36 -1.75 -45.27 -65.54
N ALA A 37 -0.56 -45.73 -65.15
CA ALA A 37 0.59 -44.86 -64.93
C ALA A 37 1.08 -44.21 -66.23
N GLN A 38 1.06 -44.97 -67.33
CA GLN A 38 1.38 -44.45 -68.65
C GLN A 38 0.37 -43.37 -69.08
N LEU A 39 -0.93 -43.65 -68.97
CA LEU A 39 -2.00 -42.68 -69.31
C LEU A 39 -1.98 -41.43 -68.42
N ALA A 40 -1.64 -41.57 -67.14
CA ALA A 40 -1.53 -40.44 -66.23
C ALA A 40 -0.35 -39.51 -66.56
N THR A 41 0.70 -40.04 -67.21
CA THR A 41 1.94 -39.30 -67.48
C THR A 41 2.01 -38.79 -68.92
N GLU A 42 1.57 -39.58 -69.90
CA GLU A 42 1.86 -39.37 -71.32
C GLU A 42 0.64 -38.93 -72.16
N ASP A 43 -0.59 -39.00 -71.63
CA ASP A 43 -1.79 -38.62 -72.41
C ASP A 43 -1.84 -37.10 -72.63
N VAL A 44 -2.32 -36.66 -73.79
CA VAL A 44 -2.40 -35.24 -74.16
C VAL A 44 -3.58 -34.54 -73.46
N GLU A 45 -4.61 -35.29 -73.06
CA GLU A 45 -5.84 -34.75 -72.49
C GLU A 45 -5.86 -34.82 -70.97
N ALA A 46 -5.95 -33.67 -70.31
CA ALA A 46 -5.94 -33.55 -68.85
C ALA A 46 -7.08 -34.35 -68.17
N SER A 47 -8.25 -34.45 -68.83
CA SER A 47 -9.39 -35.24 -68.33
C SER A 47 -9.08 -36.74 -68.27
N VAL A 48 -8.30 -37.26 -69.21
CA VAL A 48 -7.86 -38.67 -69.26
C VAL A 48 -6.77 -38.91 -68.22
N GLN A 49 -5.81 -37.99 -68.09
CA GLN A 49 -4.78 -38.04 -67.04
C GLN A 49 -5.43 -38.06 -65.64
N ILE A 50 -6.38 -37.17 -65.37
CA ILE A 50 -7.13 -37.11 -64.10
C ILE A 50 -7.92 -38.40 -63.84
N ALA A 51 -8.58 -38.96 -64.86
CA ALA A 51 -9.29 -40.22 -64.74
C ALA A 51 -8.35 -41.40 -64.41
N ALA A 52 -7.15 -41.43 -65.01
CA ALA A 52 -6.13 -42.43 -64.73
C ALA A 52 -5.56 -42.27 -63.31
N ILE A 53 -5.24 -41.03 -62.89
CA ILE A 53 -4.77 -40.70 -61.54
C ILE A 53 -5.74 -41.21 -60.47
N ASN A 54 -7.05 -41.01 -60.65
CA ASN A 54 -8.07 -41.50 -59.71
C ASN A 54 -8.00 -43.01 -59.42
N LYS A 55 -7.43 -43.80 -60.34
CA LYS A 55 -7.31 -45.26 -60.19
C LYS A 55 -5.89 -45.73 -59.87
N LEU A 56 -4.91 -44.84 -59.82
CA LEU A 56 -3.55 -45.17 -59.40
C LEU A 56 -3.51 -45.52 -57.91
N THR A 57 -2.67 -46.50 -57.60
CA THR A 57 -2.40 -46.99 -56.24
C THR A 57 -0.94 -46.84 -55.82
N SER A 58 -0.02 -46.61 -56.77
CA SER A 58 1.39 -46.42 -56.48
C SER A 58 1.69 -45.02 -55.96
N ALA A 59 2.09 -44.91 -54.70
CA ALA A 59 2.51 -43.65 -54.08
C ALA A 59 3.73 -43.03 -54.80
N VAL A 60 4.66 -43.86 -55.28
CA VAL A 60 5.84 -43.42 -56.04
C VAL A 60 5.43 -42.72 -57.34
N ARG A 61 4.55 -43.34 -58.14
CA ARG A 61 4.09 -42.77 -59.42
C ARG A 61 3.27 -41.50 -59.22
N LEU A 62 2.41 -41.48 -58.21
CA LEU A 62 1.64 -40.30 -57.87
C LEU A 62 2.55 -39.14 -57.44
N HIS A 63 3.60 -39.41 -56.66
CA HIS A 63 4.58 -38.39 -56.27
C HIS A 63 5.36 -37.86 -57.48
N GLU A 64 5.82 -38.74 -58.37
CA GLU A 64 6.47 -38.34 -59.62
C GLU A 64 5.57 -37.41 -60.47
N LEU A 65 4.26 -37.66 -60.53
CA LEU A 65 3.29 -36.80 -61.22
C LEU A 65 3.12 -35.43 -60.56
N THR A 66 3.21 -35.34 -59.23
CA THR A 66 3.16 -34.05 -58.52
C THR A 66 4.34 -33.14 -58.85
N LEU A 67 5.50 -33.72 -59.16
CA LEU A 67 6.71 -32.98 -59.50
C LEU A 67 6.79 -32.62 -60.99
N ASN A 68 6.31 -33.51 -61.87
CA ASN A 68 6.59 -33.43 -63.30
C ASN A 68 5.43 -32.93 -64.17
N SER A 69 4.20 -32.79 -63.64
CA SER A 69 3.05 -32.30 -64.43
C SER A 69 3.09 -30.79 -64.65
N ALA A 70 3.05 -30.36 -65.91
CA ALA A 70 2.92 -28.94 -66.28
C ALA A 70 1.49 -28.38 -66.12
N ASN A 71 0.49 -29.25 -65.94
CA ASN A 71 -0.91 -28.85 -65.77
C ASN A 71 -1.29 -28.83 -64.28
N ASP A 72 -1.75 -27.67 -63.80
CA ASP A 72 -2.10 -27.44 -62.39
C ASP A 72 -3.24 -28.34 -61.90
N SER A 73 -4.25 -28.57 -62.73
CA SER A 73 -5.40 -29.42 -62.36
C SER A 73 -5.00 -30.89 -62.17
N VAL A 74 -4.06 -31.36 -62.97
CA VAL A 74 -3.52 -32.73 -62.95
C VAL A 74 -2.60 -32.89 -61.74
N ARG A 75 -1.74 -31.89 -61.47
CA ARG A 75 -0.88 -31.85 -60.28
C ARG A 75 -1.69 -31.87 -58.99
N LEU A 76 -2.67 -30.98 -58.86
CA LEU A 76 -3.56 -30.92 -57.70
C LEU A 76 -4.31 -32.25 -57.50
N LYS A 77 -4.71 -32.90 -58.60
CA LYS A 77 -5.37 -34.19 -58.52
C LYS A 77 -4.44 -35.31 -58.08
N ALA A 78 -3.19 -35.32 -58.58
CA ALA A 78 -2.16 -36.25 -58.16
C ALA A 78 -1.81 -36.06 -56.67
N GLU A 79 -1.74 -34.81 -56.18
CA GLU A 79 -1.52 -34.51 -54.76
C GLU A 79 -2.64 -35.07 -53.87
N ASN A 80 -3.90 -34.78 -54.23
CA ASN A 80 -5.06 -35.29 -53.50
C ASN A 80 -5.09 -36.82 -53.48
N ARG A 81 -4.85 -37.46 -54.63
CA ARG A 81 -4.81 -38.91 -54.72
C ARG A 81 -3.65 -39.52 -53.94
N LEU A 82 -2.49 -38.88 -53.95
CA LEU A 82 -1.34 -39.31 -53.14
C LEU A 82 -1.65 -39.22 -51.64
N ASN A 83 -2.36 -38.19 -51.18
CA ASN A 83 -2.82 -38.12 -49.78
C ASN A 83 -3.79 -39.26 -49.45
N GLU A 84 -4.71 -39.61 -50.36
CA GLU A 84 -5.62 -40.76 -50.18
C GLU A 84 -4.87 -42.10 -50.08
N VAL A 85 -3.83 -42.30 -50.92
CA VAL A 85 -3.00 -43.51 -50.93
C VAL A 85 -2.07 -43.59 -49.72
N LEU A 86 -1.63 -42.45 -49.20
CA LEU A 86 -0.85 -42.39 -47.95
C LEU A 86 -1.73 -42.52 -46.70
N GLY A 87 -3.03 -42.21 -46.80
CA GLY A 87 -4.00 -42.19 -45.69
C GLY A 87 -5.01 -43.34 -45.68
N GLU A 88 -6.26 -43.07 -45.31
CA GLU A 88 -7.27 -44.08 -44.93
C GLU A 88 -7.52 -45.20 -45.95
N ASN A 89 -7.17 -45.00 -47.22
CA ASN A 89 -7.34 -45.98 -48.31
C ASN A 89 -6.01 -46.67 -48.71
N SER A 90 -5.01 -46.65 -47.83
CA SER A 90 -3.68 -47.20 -48.09
C SER A 90 -3.62 -48.73 -48.01
N SER A 91 -2.79 -49.34 -48.86
CA SER A 91 -2.35 -50.74 -48.77
C SER A 91 -0.87 -50.88 -48.36
N LEU A 92 -0.23 -49.77 -47.96
CA LEU A 92 1.19 -49.71 -47.63
C LEU A 92 1.47 -50.34 -46.26
N SER A 93 2.53 -51.14 -46.19
CA SER A 93 3.11 -51.61 -44.93
C SER A 93 4.03 -50.57 -44.30
N ASP A 94 4.37 -50.78 -43.02
CA ASP A 94 5.36 -49.95 -42.32
C ASP A 94 6.72 -49.90 -43.05
N GLN A 95 7.10 -50.99 -43.72
CA GLN A 95 8.32 -51.04 -44.51
C GLN A 95 8.21 -50.20 -45.79
N ASP A 96 7.05 -50.18 -46.44
CA ASP A 96 6.82 -49.37 -47.64
C ASP A 96 6.87 -47.87 -47.32
N TYR A 97 6.32 -47.45 -46.17
CA TYR A 97 6.47 -46.06 -45.71
C TYR A 97 7.92 -45.69 -45.45
N ARG A 98 8.71 -46.56 -44.81
CA ARG A 98 10.14 -46.35 -44.58
C ARG A 98 10.92 -46.23 -45.89
N GLU A 99 10.60 -47.08 -46.88
CA GLU A 99 11.21 -47.04 -48.21
C GLU A 99 10.85 -45.74 -48.94
N LEU A 100 9.59 -45.31 -48.89
CA LEU A 100 9.14 -44.04 -49.45
C LEU A 100 9.88 -42.84 -48.83
N ILE A 101 10.03 -42.81 -47.50
CA ILE A 101 10.77 -41.75 -46.80
C ILE A 101 12.26 -41.78 -47.19
N SER A 102 12.85 -42.97 -47.32
CA SER A 102 14.26 -43.12 -47.72
C SER A 102 14.50 -42.63 -49.14
N ARG A 103 13.53 -42.86 -50.04
CA ARG A 103 13.62 -42.49 -51.45
C ARG A 103 13.24 -41.03 -51.71
N PHE A 104 12.27 -40.50 -50.96
CA PHE A 104 11.70 -39.16 -51.11
C PHE A 104 11.57 -38.48 -49.73
N PRO A 105 12.66 -37.91 -49.18
CA PRO A 105 12.66 -37.29 -47.85
C PRO A 105 11.67 -36.12 -47.70
N GLU A 106 11.32 -35.44 -48.79
CA GLU A 106 10.32 -34.37 -48.82
C GLU A 106 8.90 -34.85 -48.49
N LEU A 107 8.62 -36.16 -48.61
CA LEU A 107 7.33 -36.73 -48.22
C LEU A 107 7.15 -36.85 -46.70
N LYS A 108 8.19 -36.62 -45.89
CA LYS A 108 8.12 -36.76 -44.43
C LYS A 108 6.96 -36.00 -43.81
N VAL A 109 6.73 -34.74 -44.19
CA VAL A 109 5.63 -33.91 -43.65
C VAL A 109 4.27 -34.52 -43.98
N ARG A 110 4.07 -34.94 -45.23
CA ARG A 110 2.82 -35.55 -45.69
C ARG A 110 2.58 -36.92 -45.06
N ILE A 111 3.63 -37.74 -44.92
CA ILE A 111 3.55 -39.04 -44.26
C ILE A 111 3.26 -38.86 -42.76
N ALA A 112 3.90 -37.92 -42.08
CA ALA A 112 3.60 -37.61 -40.68
C ALA A 112 2.15 -37.12 -40.47
N ALA A 113 1.57 -36.43 -41.46
CA ALA A 113 0.21 -35.93 -41.41
C ALA A 113 -0.85 -36.99 -41.76
N GLN A 114 -0.57 -37.85 -42.76
CA GLN A 114 -1.56 -38.71 -43.42
C GLN A 114 -1.40 -40.21 -43.14
N ALA A 115 -0.23 -40.72 -42.77
CA ALA A 115 -0.01 -42.18 -42.62
C ALA A 115 -1.01 -42.80 -41.65
N THR A 116 -1.58 -43.96 -42.00
CA THR A 116 -2.58 -44.65 -41.16
C THR A 116 -1.96 -45.27 -39.91
N THR A 117 -0.73 -45.78 -40.02
CA THR A 117 -0.01 -46.38 -38.89
C THR A 117 0.49 -45.32 -37.91
N ALA A 118 0.02 -45.38 -36.66
CA ALA A 118 0.47 -44.50 -35.57
C ALA A 118 1.98 -44.59 -35.29
N ALA A 119 2.56 -45.80 -35.38
CA ALA A 119 4.00 -46.02 -35.20
C ALA A 119 4.85 -45.26 -36.22
N ILE A 120 4.45 -45.29 -37.51
CA ILE A 120 5.13 -44.53 -38.57
C ILE A 120 4.98 -43.03 -38.34
N ARG A 121 3.78 -42.53 -38.03
CA ARG A 121 3.59 -41.10 -37.72
C ARG A 121 4.50 -40.68 -36.56
N ALA A 122 4.56 -41.46 -35.48
CA ALA A 122 5.37 -41.15 -34.32
C ALA A 122 6.87 -41.13 -34.63
N GLU A 123 7.37 -42.11 -35.36
CA GLU A 123 8.77 -42.17 -35.77
C GLU A 123 9.16 -41.00 -36.67
N VAL A 124 8.32 -40.66 -37.65
CA VAL A 124 8.59 -39.53 -38.55
C VAL A 124 8.51 -38.21 -37.77
N LEU A 125 7.51 -38.05 -36.91
CA LEU A 125 7.36 -36.89 -36.04
C LEU A 125 8.53 -36.70 -35.09
N GLN A 126 9.26 -37.73 -34.67
CA GLN A 126 10.47 -37.58 -33.87
C GLN A 126 11.65 -37.03 -34.68
N ASN A 127 11.71 -37.37 -35.97
CA ASN A 127 12.84 -37.09 -36.86
C ASN A 127 12.64 -35.89 -37.80
N ILE A 128 11.47 -35.25 -37.79
CA ILE A 128 11.19 -34.02 -38.54
C ILE A 128 11.76 -32.79 -37.79
N PRO A 129 12.36 -31.81 -38.51
CA PRO A 129 12.78 -30.52 -37.95
C PRO A 129 11.64 -29.76 -37.27
N THR A 130 11.94 -29.06 -36.16
CA THR A 130 10.91 -28.38 -35.36
C THR A 130 10.11 -27.34 -36.17
N GLU A 131 10.74 -26.70 -37.17
CA GLU A 131 10.10 -25.71 -38.06
C GLU A 131 8.97 -26.31 -38.91
N GLN A 132 9.06 -27.59 -39.28
CA GLN A 132 8.08 -28.29 -40.11
C GLN A 132 6.92 -28.89 -39.28
N LEU A 133 6.99 -28.85 -37.95
CA LEU A 133 5.94 -29.43 -37.10
C LEU A 133 4.61 -28.68 -37.20
N LEU A 134 4.65 -27.37 -37.47
CA LEU A 134 3.43 -26.57 -37.67
C LEU A 134 2.71 -26.96 -38.96
N GLU A 135 3.46 -27.23 -40.04
CA GLU A 135 2.91 -27.71 -41.31
C GLU A 135 2.24 -29.07 -41.14
N VAL A 136 2.88 -30.00 -40.43
CA VAL A 136 2.27 -31.30 -40.09
C VAL A 136 1.00 -31.10 -39.26
N LEU A 137 0.99 -30.15 -38.31
CA LEU A 137 -0.14 -29.87 -37.43
C LEU A 137 -1.37 -29.33 -38.20
N GLU A 138 -1.14 -28.55 -39.25
CA GLU A 138 -2.20 -28.03 -40.11
C GLU A 138 -2.86 -29.13 -40.94
N LEU A 139 -2.05 -30.08 -41.42
CA LEU A 139 -2.46 -31.14 -42.34
C LEU A 139 -3.03 -32.39 -41.63
N THR A 140 -2.60 -32.67 -40.40
CA THR A 140 -2.96 -33.91 -39.70
C THR A 140 -4.38 -33.90 -39.12
N ILE A 141 -5.10 -35.00 -39.31
CA ILE A 141 -6.41 -35.27 -38.68
C ILE A 141 -6.29 -36.07 -37.38
N TYR A 142 -5.11 -36.63 -37.10
CA TYR A 142 -4.89 -37.59 -36.01
C TYR A 142 -4.55 -36.90 -34.68
N SER A 143 -5.26 -37.27 -33.62
CA SER A 143 -5.11 -36.66 -32.28
C SER A 143 -3.77 -37.00 -31.61
N ASP A 144 -3.26 -38.22 -31.80
CA ASP A 144 -1.96 -38.64 -31.27
C ASP A 144 -0.80 -37.85 -31.89
N SER A 145 -0.83 -37.61 -33.20
CA SER A 145 0.13 -36.73 -33.89
C SER A 145 0.07 -35.30 -33.37
N ARG A 146 -1.13 -34.75 -33.15
CA ARG A 146 -1.32 -33.40 -32.57
C ARG A 146 -0.74 -33.29 -31.16
N GLN A 147 -0.92 -34.32 -30.33
CA GLN A 147 -0.36 -34.36 -28.98
C GLN A 147 1.17 -34.44 -29.00
N GLN A 148 1.76 -35.29 -29.84
CA GLN A 148 3.22 -35.38 -29.97
C GLN A 148 3.86 -34.07 -30.47
N ILE A 149 3.20 -33.37 -31.40
CA ILE A 149 3.63 -32.04 -31.85
C ILE A 149 3.57 -31.04 -30.68
N ALA A 150 2.47 -31.03 -29.92
CA ALA A 150 2.31 -30.18 -28.74
C ALA A 150 3.40 -30.44 -27.68
N GLU A 151 3.89 -31.68 -27.55
CA GLU A 151 4.99 -32.06 -26.67
C GLU A 151 6.36 -31.62 -27.16
N ARG A 152 6.63 -31.63 -28.48
CA ARG A 152 7.94 -31.21 -29.05
C ARG A 152 8.10 -29.70 -29.18
N VAL A 153 7.04 -28.96 -29.47
CA VAL A 153 7.13 -27.49 -29.64
C VAL A 153 7.42 -26.82 -28.29
N SER A 154 8.37 -25.88 -28.29
CA SER A 154 8.85 -25.19 -27.08
C SER A 154 9.02 -23.67 -27.23
N ALA A 155 9.33 -23.18 -28.43
CA ALA A 155 9.45 -21.74 -28.71
C ALA A 155 8.10 -21.04 -28.59
N ILE A 156 8.05 -19.89 -27.93
CA ILE A 156 6.80 -19.17 -27.61
C ILE A 156 6.00 -18.81 -28.87
N GLU A 157 6.66 -18.35 -29.93
CA GLU A 157 6.03 -17.99 -31.20
C GLU A 157 5.39 -19.22 -31.87
N MET A 158 6.08 -20.36 -31.86
CA MET A 158 5.54 -21.61 -32.41
C MET A 158 4.42 -22.19 -31.56
N LEU A 159 4.50 -22.09 -30.22
CA LEU A 159 3.42 -22.49 -29.32
C LEU A 159 2.15 -21.67 -29.57
N GLU A 160 2.26 -20.36 -29.78
CA GLU A 160 1.13 -19.49 -30.08
C GLU A 160 0.48 -19.82 -31.42
N SER A 161 1.30 -20.03 -32.47
CA SER A 161 0.82 -20.48 -33.79
C SER A 161 0.12 -21.84 -33.70
N ALA A 162 0.76 -22.82 -33.06
CA ALA A 162 0.19 -24.16 -32.88
C ALA A 162 -1.14 -24.14 -32.10
N ARG A 163 -1.26 -23.29 -31.07
CA ARG A 163 -2.52 -23.11 -30.31
C ARG A 163 -3.64 -22.57 -31.20
N LYS A 164 -3.34 -21.62 -32.09
CA LYS A 164 -4.32 -21.07 -33.05
C LYS A 164 -4.83 -22.18 -33.97
N THR A 165 -3.95 -23.02 -34.48
CA THR A 165 -4.28 -24.14 -35.37
C THR A 165 -5.09 -25.24 -34.66
N LEU A 166 -4.82 -25.51 -33.38
CA LEU A 166 -5.49 -26.55 -32.58
C LEU A 166 -6.87 -26.17 -32.05
N ARG A 167 -7.22 -24.87 -32.04
CA ARG A 167 -8.45 -24.37 -31.43
C ARG A 167 -9.68 -25.05 -32.04
N GLY A 168 -10.42 -25.78 -31.21
CA GLY A 168 -11.61 -26.53 -31.64
C GLY A 168 -11.33 -27.86 -32.34
N LYS A 169 -10.06 -28.21 -32.62
CA LYS A 169 -9.65 -29.46 -33.28
C LYS A 169 -9.21 -30.53 -32.28
N ASP A 170 -8.43 -30.19 -31.25
CA ASP A 170 -8.01 -31.12 -30.20
C ASP A 170 -7.78 -30.41 -28.85
N LYS A 171 -8.70 -30.65 -27.91
CA LYS A 171 -8.67 -30.02 -26.57
C LYS A 171 -7.51 -30.50 -25.69
N THR A 172 -6.93 -31.67 -25.96
CA THR A 172 -5.86 -32.23 -25.14
C THR A 172 -4.51 -31.62 -25.55
N ALA A 173 -4.20 -31.63 -26.85
CA ALA A 173 -3.03 -30.94 -27.40
C ALA A 173 -3.09 -29.43 -27.11
N GLU A 174 -4.24 -28.78 -27.26
CA GLU A 174 -4.40 -27.35 -26.94
C GLU A 174 -4.06 -27.04 -25.46
N ARG A 175 -4.46 -27.93 -24.53
CA ARG A 175 -4.15 -27.79 -23.10
C ARG A 175 -2.66 -27.89 -22.82
N VAL A 176 -1.95 -28.83 -23.46
CA VAL A 176 -0.48 -28.99 -23.31
C VAL A 176 0.24 -27.72 -23.77
N ILE A 177 -0.12 -27.19 -24.95
CA ILE A 177 0.48 -25.97 -25.49
C ILE A 177 0.18 -24.77 -24.59
N LYS A 178 -1.08 -24.62 -24.16
CA LYS A 178 -1.47 -23.53 -23.26
C LYS A 178 -0.68 -23.58 -21.95
N ALA A 179 -0.51 -24.76 -21.35
CA ALA A 179 0.27 -24.91 -20.10
C ALA A 179 1.73 -24.47 -20.28
N LYS A 180 2.36 -24.82 -21.41
CA LYS A 180 3.72 -24.36 -21.74
C LYS A 180 3.81 -22.84 -21.93
N ILE A 181 2.86 -22.24 -22.66
CA ILE A 181 2.78 -20.78 -22.84
C ILE A 181 2.65 -20.09 -21.48
N ASP A 182 1.73 -20.57 -20.64
CA ASP A 182 1.47 -19.99 -19.32
C ASP A 182 2.72 -20.09 -18.42
N GLU A 183 3.44 -21.21 -18.45
CA GLU A 183 4.68 -21.38 -17.67
C GLU A 183 5.82 -20.48 -18.19
N ILE A 184 6.03 -20.39 -19.51
CA ILE A 184 7.04 -19.48 -20.08
C ILE A 184 6.74 -18.03 -19.70
N ARG A 185 5.48 -17.60 -19.82
CA ARG A 185 5.06 -16.24 -19.47
C ARG A 185 5.18 -15.99 -17.97
N LYS A 186 4.91 -16.99 -17.13
CA LYS A 186 5.09 -16.91 -15.67
C LYS A 186 6.56 -16.73 -15.29
N VAL A 187 7.46 -17.52 -15.87
CA VAL A 187 8.91 -17.38 -15.66
C VAL A 187 9.40 -16.01 -16.13
N ALA A 188 8.97 -15.55 -17.32
CA ALA A 188 9.34 -14.23 -17.84
C ALA A 188 8.86 -13.10 -16.92
N ARG A 189 7.63 -13.19 -16.39
CA ARG A 189 7.10 -12.21 -15.43
C ARG A 189 7.89 -12.21 -14.12
N GLN A 190 8.20 -13.38 -13.56
CA GLN A 190 9.00 -13.48 -12.34
C GLN A 190 10.40 -12.86 -12.54
N ASN A 191 11.04 -13.11 -13.68
CA ASN A 191 12.34 -12.52 -14.00
C ASN A 191 12.28 -10.99 -14.13
N ALA A 192 11.22 -10.46 -14.73
CA ALA A 192 11.02 -9.01 -14.84
C ALA A 192 10.77 -8.36 -13.46
N GLU A 193 10.00 -9.01 -12.59
CA GLU A 193 9.76 -8.56 -11.21
C GLU A 193 11.05 -8.60 -10.37
N ASN A 194 11.85 -9.66 -10.51
CA ASN A 194 13.15 -9.79 -9.87
C ASN A 194 14.11 -8.67 -10.30
N LEU A 195 14.19 -8.38 -11.61
CA LEU A 195 15.03 -7.31 -12.15
C LEU A 195 14.59 -5.93 -11.66
N ASN A 196 13.28 -5.65 -11.65
CA ASN A 196 12.75 -4.39 -11.12
C ASN A 196 13.06 -4.22 -9.63
N THR A 197 12.98 -5.31 -8.85
CA THR A 197 13.34 -5.30 -7.44
C THR A 197 14.81 -4.95 -7.24
N VAL A 198 15.71 -5.56 -8.02
CA VAL A 198 17.15 -5.27 -7.97
C VAL A 198 17.47 -3.82 -8.36
N GLU A 199 16.91 -3.32 -9.47
CA GLU A 199 17.13 -1.93 -9.91
C GLU A 199 16.68 -0.92 -8.85
N LYS A 200 15.50 -1.12 -8.26
CA LYS A 200 15.02 -0.25 -7.17
C LYS A 200 15.97 -0.22 -5.97
N LEU A 201 16.50 -1.37 -5.57
CA LEU A 201 17.47 -1.43 -4.48
C LEU A 201 18.76 -0.71 -4.86
N ILE A 202 19.21 -0.85 -6.11
CA ILE A 202 20.40 -0.15 -6.57
C ILE A 202 20.17 1.37 -6.55
N ASP A 203 19.05 1.84 -7.09
CA ASP A 203 18.70 3.26 -7.09
C ASP A 203 18.58 3.82 -5.66
N GLU A 204 18.02 3.05 -4.72
CA GLU A 204 17.95 3.43 -3.30
C GLU A 204 19.33 3.57 -2.66
N VAL A 205 20.26 2.62 -2.88
CA VAL A 205 21.60 2.70 -2.28
C VAL A 205 22.46 3.76 -2.95
N GLU A 206 22.31 3.95 -4.26
CA GLU A 206 22.96 5.05 -4.99
C GLU A 206 22.47 6.40 -4.48
N TYR A 207 21.17 6.54 -4.24
CA TYR A 207 20.61 7.73 -3.61
C TYR A 207 21.22 7.99 -2.23
N LEU A 208 21.29 6.96 -1.36
CA LEU A 208 21.93 7.10 -0.05
C LEU A 208 23.41 7.47 -0.17
N ALA A 209 24.13 6.88 -1.13
CA ALA A 209 25.55 7.14 -1.38
C ALA A 209 25.82 8.53 -1.97
N SER A 210 24.89 9.11 -2.74
CA SER A 210 25.09 10.39 -3.41
C SER A 210 24.71 11.61 -2.55
N HIS A 211 23.92 11.44 -1.49
CA HIS A 211 23.42 12.53 -0.64
C HIS A 211 24.12 12.63 0.72
N ASP A 212 24.10 13.82 1.31
CA ASP A 212 24.61 14.05 2.66
C ASP A 212 23.89 13.19 3.70
N TRP A 213 24.62 12.82 4.76
CA TRP A 213 24.10 11.92 5.78
C TRP A 213 22.91 12.52 6.56
N LEU A 214 21.75 11.88 6.46
CA LEU A 214 20.55 12.23 7.25
C LEU A 214 20.32 11.22 8.38
N SER A 215 19.66 11.65 9.46
CA SER A 215 19.37 10.80 10.63
C SER A 215 18.59 9.52 10.28
N GLU A 216 17.70 9.58 9.28
CA GLU A 216 16.92 8.45 8.81
C GLU A 216 17.72 7.43 7.98
N PHE A 217 18.92 7.80 7.47
CA PHE A 217 19.68 6.96 6.55
C PHE A 217 20.17 5.68 7.23
N LYS A 218 20.48 5.72 8.54
CA LYS A 218 20.87 4.54 9.33
C LYS A 218 19.84 3.41 9.22
N ALA A 219 18.57 3.71 9.45
CA ALA A 219 17.50 2.71 9.40
C ALA A 219 17.25 2.22 7.97
N LYS A 220 17.23 3.13 6.99
CA LYS A 220 17.04 2.81 5.56
C LYS A 220 18.15 1.88 5.07
N LEU A 221 19.40 2.20 5.40
CA LEU A 221 20.58 1.45 5.00
C LEU A 221 20.58 0.00 5.54
N LEU A 222 20.17 -0.19 6.80
CA LEU A 222 20.06 -1.51 7.44
C LEU A 222 18.92 -2.34 6.85
N ALA A 223 17.76 -1.73 6.65
CA ALA A 223 16.62 -2.39 6.02
C ALA A 223 16.94 -2.84 4.58
N HIS A 224 17.62 -1.97 3.84
CA HIS A 224 18.09 -2.23 2.49
C HIS A 224 19.13 -3.36 2.43
N ARG A 225 20.10 -3.38 3.35
CA ARG A 225 21.10 -4.47 3.53
C ARG A 225 20.38 -5.81 3.67
N ASN A 226 19.46 -5.89 4.63
CA ASN A 226 18.67 -7.08 4.87
C ASN A 226 17.85 -7.49 3.63
N HIS A 227 17.30 -6.53 2.90
CA HIS A 227 16.51 -6.86 1.72
C HIS A 227 17.39 -7.43 0.59
N TRP A 228 18.57 -6.87 0.36
CA TRP A 228 19.52 -7.37 -0.63
C TRP A 228 20.08 -8.75 -0.27
N ASP A 229 20.47 -8.96 0.98
CA ASP A 229 21.06 -10.22 1.44
C ASP A 229 20.07 -11.40 1.45
N ASN A 230 18.76 -11.10 1.49
CA ASN A 230 17.68 -12.10 1.49
C ASN A 230 17.03 -12.32 0.12
N LEU A 231 17.62 -11.82 -0.98
CA LEU A 231 17.12 -12.11 -2.33
C LEU A 231 17.24 -13.61 -2.63
N GLN A 232 16.10 -14.24 -2.98
CA GLN A 232 16.02 -15.70 -3.24
C GLN A 232 16.30 -16.08 -4.70
N PHE A 233 16.98 -15.21 -5.45
CA PHE A 233 17.31 -15.42 -6.87
C PHE A 233 18.69 -14.86 -7.20
N GLU A 234 19.29 -15.34 -8.28
CA GLU A 234 20.59 -14.86 -8.73
C GLU A 234 20.49 -13.49 -9.40
N VAL A 235 21.31 -12.56 -8.92
CA VAL A 235 21.44 -11.21 -9.48
C VAL A 235 22.57 -11.18 -10.51
N ASN A 236 22.32 -10.54 -11.66
CA ASN A 236 23.30 -10.33 -12.72
C ASN A 236 24.58 -9.66 -12.19
N GLU A 237 25.75 -10.15 -12.65
CA GLU A 237 27.05 -9.66 -12.19
C GLU A 237 27.24 -8.15 -12.37
N LYS A 238 26.77 -7.56 -13.48
CA LYS A 238 26.87 -6.12 -13.72
C LYS A 238 26.10 -5.31 -12.67
N LEU A 239 24.89 -5.74 -12.34
CA LEU A 239 24.04 -5.09 -11.32
C LEU A 239 24.61 -5.28 -9.92
N ARG A 240 25.16 -6.47 -9.63
CA ARG A 240 25.86 -6.75 -8.37
C ARG A 240 27.07 -5.84 -8.18
N GLN A 241 27.85 -5.58 -9.22
CA GLN A 241 28.99 -4.64 -9.16
C GLN A 241 28.53 -3.20 -8.95
N ARG A 242 27.48 -2.74 -9.66
CA ARG A 242 26.89 -1.40 -9.47
C ARG A 242 26.41 -1.19 -8.02
N TYR A 243 25.70 -2.18 -7.48
CA TYR A 243 25.31 -2.19 -6.07
C TYR A 243 26.52 -2.08 -5.14
N LYS A 244 27.54 -2.93 -5.35
CA LYS A 244 28.71 -3.00 -4.47
C LYS A 244 29.45 -1.67 -4.37
N VAL A 245 29.63 -0.96 -5.48
CA VAL A 245 30.30 0.35 -5.49
C VAL A 245 29.53 1.38 -4.66
N ALA A 246 28.21 1.49 -4.86
CA ALA A 246 27.38 2.41 -4.08
C ALA A 246 27.34 2.01 -2.60
N ARG A 247 27.29 0.69 -2.32
CA ARG A 247 27.31 0.11 -0.99
C ARG A 247 28.56 0.49 -0.19
N GLU A 248 29.74 0.38 -0.81
CA GLU A 248 31.01 0.71 -0.15
C GLU A 248 31.07 2.18 0.31
N ILE A 249 30.57 3.10 -0.52
CA ILE A 249 30.54 4.54 -0.20
C ILE A 249 29.66 4.80 1.03
N ILE A 250 28.43 4.30 1.02
CA ILE A 250 27.48 4.57 2.11
C ILE A 250 27.86 3.84 3.40
N ASP A 251 28.47 2.66 3.30
CA ASP A 251 28.94 1.91 4.44
C ASP A 251 30.12 2.59 5.14
N SER A 252 31.04 3.23 4.38
CA SER A 252 32.09 4.08 4.94
C SER A 252 31.51 5.27 5.71
N ARG A 253 30.52 5.97 5.13
CA ARG A 253 29.85 7.10 5.82
C ARG A 253 29.08 6.67 7.06
N TYR A 254 28.50 5.47 7.04
CA TYR A 254 27.82 4.91 8.20
C TYR A 254 28.78 4.67 9.36
N GLU A 255 29.97 4.11 9.10
CA GLU A 255 30.99 3.91 10.14
C GLU A 255 31.52 5.25 10.67
N GLU A 256 31.75 6.25 9.80
CA GLU A 256 32.12 7.60 10.22
C GLU A 256 31.08 8.21 11.17
N GLN A 257 29.79 8.10 10.83
CA GLN A 257 28.73 8.63 11.67
C GLN A 257 28.57 7.85 12.97
N LYS A 258 28.77 6.53 12.96
CA LYS A 258 28.75 5.73 14.17
C LYS A 258 29.85 6.16 15.15
N VAL A 259 31.06 6.46 14.65
CA VAL A 259 32.15 7.00 15.48
C VAL A 259 31.78 8.36 16.09
N ILE A 260 31.09 9.22 15.34
CA ILE A 260 30.60 10.52 15.85
C ILE A 260 29.53 10.32 16.93
N GLU A 261 28.54 9.42 16.72
CA GLU A 261 27.52 9.06 17.71
C GLU A 261 28.15 8.52 19.01
N GLU A 262 29.11 7.59 18.90
CA GLU A 262 29.85 7.03 20.03
C GLU A 262 30.67 8.09 20.78
N THR A 263 31.25 9.04 20.04
CA THR A 263 31.99 10.17 20.62
C THR A 263 31.05 11.10 21.37
N HIS A 264 29.88 11.43 20.83
CA HIS A 264 28.87 12.22 21.52
C HIS A 264 28.34 11.53 22.78
N HIS A 265 28.14 10.21 22.73
CA HIS A 265 27.78 9.46 23.94
C HIS A 265 28.88 9.52 24.99
N SER A 266 30.14 9.40 24.58
CA SER A 266 31.30 9.56 25.48
C SER A 266 31.40 10.98 26.06
N GLN A 267 31.02 12.00 25.30
CA GLN A 267 30.91 13.38 25.79
C GLN A 267 29.85 13.48 26.89
N ASP A 268 28.67 12.90 26.68
CA ASP A 268 27.59 12.91 27.69
C ASP A 268 28.01 12.19 28.98
N GLN A 269 28.72 11.05 28.86
CA GLN A 269 29.29 10.37 30.03
C GLN A 269 30.26 11.27 30.81
N VAL A 270 31.11 12.05 30.12
CA VAL A 270 32.02 12.99 30.79
C VAL A 270 31.24 14.11 31.50
N VAL A 271 30.16 14.63 30.90
CA VAL A 271 29.28 15.62 31.54
C VAL A 271 28.67 15.06 32.82
N ASP A 272 28.12 13.85 32.76
CA ASP A 272 27.53 13.17 33.91
C ASP A 272 28.56 12.91 35.01
N GLU A 273 29.76 12.44 34.65
CA GLU A 273 30.87 12.23 35.58
C GLU A 273 31.27 13.53 36.29
N ILE A 274 31.37 14.65 35.55
CA ILE A 274 31.68 15.97 36.11
C ILE A 274 30.56 16.43 37.04
N GLU A 275 29.28 16.27 36.67
CA GLU A 275 28.14 16.69 37.48
C GLU A 275 28.06 15.90 38.79
N VAL A 276 28.28 14.59 38.74
CA VAL A 276 28.38 13.73 39.93
C VAL A 276 29.54 14.18 40.81
N PHE A 277 30.71 14.46 40.23
CA PHE A 277 31.86 14.94 40.96
C PHE A 277 31.63 16.31 41.61
N LEU A 278 30.95 17.22 40.91
CA LEU A 278 30.51 18.52 41.42
C LEU A 278 29.58 18.38 42.62
N LYS A 279 28.54 17.54 42.51
CA LYS A 279 27.60 17.28 43.60
C LYS A 279 28.28 16.65 44.82
N ARG A 280 29.22 15.73 44.59
CA ARG A 280 30.03 15.14 45.67
C ARG A 280 30.89 16.21 46.36
N SER A 281 31.60 17.01 45.57
CA SER A 281 32.44 18.10 46.08
C SER A 281 31.62 19.14 46.85
N ALA A 282 30.40 19.44 46.38
CA ALA A 282 29.50 20.39 47.03
C ALA A 282 29.01 19.95 48.41
N ASN A 283 28.82 18.64 48.60
CA ASN A 283 28.29 18.06 49.84
C ASN A 283 29.38 17.57 50.82
N MET A 284 30.64 17.58 50.40
CA MET A 284 31.76 17.16 51.23
C MET A 284 31.99 18.19 52.35
N ASP A 285 32.25 17.70 53.56
CA ASP A 285 32.61 18.56 54.69
C ASP A 285 33.98 19.21 54.47
N LEU A 286 34.27 20.26 55.23
CA LEU A 286 35.47 21.07 55.05
C LEU A 286 36.76 20.25 55.27
N ALA A 287 36.77 19.37 56.28
CA ALA A 287 37.91 18.51 56.58
C ALA A 287 38.19 17.55 55.42
N GLY A 288 37.18 16.81 54.96
CA GLY A 288 37.32 15.91 53.81
C GLY A 288 37.68 16.65 52.53
N SER A 289 37.17 17.87 52.34
CA SER A 289 37.48 18.72 51.18
C SER A 289 38.94 19.20 51.16
N ILE A 290 39.51 19.50 52.32
CA ILE A 290 40.92 19.89 52.44
C ILE A 290 41.84 18.67 52.27
N ASP A 291 41.48 17.52 52.84
CA ASP A 291 42.28 16.29 52.75
C ASP A 291 42.30 15.75 51.31
N GLY A 292 41.15 15.76 50.63
CA GLY A 292 40.98 15.31 49.24
C GLY A 292 41.37 16.34 48.17
N LEU A 293 41.88 17.52 48.54
CA LEU A 293 42.12 18.63 47.60
C LEU A 293 43.04 18.26 46.43
N LYS A 294 44.11 17.50 46.70
CA LYS A 294 45.05 17.06 45.65
C LYS A 294 44.38 16.16 44.61
N GLU A 295 43.61 15.18 45.07
CA GLU A 295 42.87 14.26 44.19
C GLU A 295 41.82 15.02 43.37
N SER A 296 41.13 15.99 43.98
CA SER A 296 40.13 16.81 43.30
C SER A 296 40.73 17.68 42.18
N LEU A 297 41.91 18.27 42.41
CA LEU A 297 42.63 19.03 41.38
C LEU A 297 43.08 18.14 40.22
N GLU A 298 43.51 16.91 40.49
CA GLU A 298 43.94 15.96 39.47
C GLU A 298 42.76 15.45 38.64
N ARG A 299 41.64 15.10 39.28
CA ARG A 299 40.36 14.75 38.62
C ARG A 299 39.87 15.88 37.71
N GLN A 300 39.90 17.13 38.17
CA GLN A 300 39.50 18.29 37.38
C GLN A 300 40.33 18.42 36.08
N LYS A 301 41.66 18.23 36.16
CA LYS A 301 42.53 18.26 34.97
C LYS A 301 42.23 17.11 34.02
N GLN A 302 41.99 15.91 34.54
CA GLN A 302 41.62 14.74 33.73
C GLN A 302 40.30 14.96 32.96
N PHE A 303 39.29 15.56 33.61
CA PHE A 303 38.04 15.92 32.94
C PHE A 303 38.26 16.90 31.79
N GLY A 304 39.05 17.96 32.01
CA GLY A 304 39.39 18.93 30.95
C GLY A 304 40.13 18.29 29.77
N ALA A 305 41.10 17.41 30.04
CA ALA A 305 41.85 16.72 28.98
C ALA A 305 40.98 15.75 28.16
N ARG A 306 40.16 14.92 28.85
CA ARG A 306 39.21 14.00 28.19
C ARG A 306 38.20 14.76 27.34
N TRP A 307 37.66 15.87 27.84
CA TRP A 307 36.72 16.70 27.09
C TRP A 307 37.35 17.25 25.81
N GLN A 308 38.56 17.81 25.89
CA GLN A 308 39.27 18.32 24.71
C GLN A 308 39.54 17.23 23.67
N GLU A 309 39.99 16.04 24.08
CA GLU A 309 40.24 14.93 23.16
C GLU A 309 38.97 14.52 22.40
N LEU A 310 37.84 14.40 23.11
CA LEU A 310 36.55 14.06 22.51
C LEU A 310 36.02 15.18 21.61
N SER A 311 36.24 16.44 21.98
CA SER A 311 35.79 17.61 21.20
C SER A 311 36.53 17.76 19.88
N VAL A 312 37.76 17.24 19.76
CA VAL A 312 38.49 17.16 18.49
C VAL A 312 37.91 16.07 17.59
N LYS A 313 37.51 14.92 18.17
CA LYS A 313 36.95 13.79 17.42
C LYS A 313 35.54 14.07 16.89
N ALA A 314 34.69 14.71 17.69
CA ALA A 314 33.38 15.17 17.29
C ALA A 314 33.07 16.50 17.96
N ARG A 315 32.64 17.48 17.17
CA ARG A 315 32.40 18.83 17.68
C ARG A 315 31.19 18.84 18.62
N PRO A 316 31.34 19.18 19.91
CA PRO A 316 30.21 19.26 20.84
C PRO A 316 29.28 20.41 20.46
N THR A 317 28.04 20.35 20.94
CA THR A 317 27.13 21.49 20.82
C THR A 317 27.61 22.65 21.70
N LEU A 318 27.36 23.88 21.26
CA LEU A 318 27.79 25.09 21.98
C LEU A 318 27.33 25.08 23.45
N ILE A 319 26.09 24.66 23.69
CA ILE A 319 25.50 24.58 25.04
C ILE A 319 26.26 23.57 25.92
N LYS A 320 26.61 22.40 25.38
CA LYS A 320 27.36 21.38 26.12
C LYS A 320 28.77 21.87 26.45
N ASP A 321 29.44 22.51 25.49
CA ASP A 321 30.80 23.05 25.68
C ASP A 321 30.83 24.17 26.73
N GLU A 322 29.86 25.10 26.67
CA GLU A 322 29.69 26.15 27.68
C GLU A 322 29.35 25.59 29.06
N LEU A 323 28.55 24.52 29.13
CA LEU A 323 28.19 23.86 30.39
C LEU A 323 29.42 23.23 31.05
N VAL A 324 30.21 22.47 30.30
CA VAL A 324 31.43 21.82 30.80
C VAL A 324 32.44 22.87 31.27
N ASP A 325 32.64 23.93 30.50
CA ASP A 325 33.51 25.05 30.90
C ASP A 325 33.01 25.72 32.20
N LYS A 326 31.71 25.96 32.34
CA LYS A 326 31.11 26.48 33.59
C LYS A 326 31.33 25.53 34.77
N MET A 327 31.16 24.23 34.58
CA MET A 327 31.37 23.21 35.61
C MET A 327 32.83 23.14 36.06
N LEU A 328 33.77 23.11 35.12
CA LEU A 328 35.20 23.07 35.40
C LEU A 328 35.69 24.35 36.10
N ARG A 329 35.16 25.53 35.74
CA ARG A 329 35.45 26.78 36.44
C ARG A 329 34.90 26.80 37.87
N ALA A 330 33.73 26.23 38.11
CA ALA A 330 33.17 26.12 39.46
C ALA A 330 34.05 25.23 40.37
N LEU A 331 34.50 24.07 39.85
CA LEU A 331 35.46 23.21 40.53
C LEU A 331 36.78 23.92 40.80
N GLN A 332 37.29 24.68 39.82
CA GLN A 332 38.50 25.49 39.99
C GLN A 332 38.34 26.47 41.15
N SER A 333 37.26 27.27 41.15
CA SER A 333 37.03 28.28 42.18
C SER A 333 36.84 27.67 43.57
N ALA A 334 36.22 26.49 43.68
CA ALA A 334 36.12 25.75 44.93
C ALA A 334 37.49 25.27 45.42
N SER A 335 38.33 24.73 44.53
CA SER A 335 39.68 24.28 44.88
C SER A 335 40.60 25.43 45.32
N GLU A 336 40.50 26.60 44.68
CA GLU A 336 41.23 27.82 45.05
C GLU A 336 40.83 28.29 46.46
N LEU A 337 39.52 28.31 46.75
CA LEU A 337 39.00 28.67 48.08
C LEU A 337 39.50 27.70 49.16
N LEU A 338 39.44 26.39 48.92
CA LEU A 338 39.90 25.40 49.88
C LEU A 338 41.42 25.49 50.12
N THR A 339 42.19 25.79 49.07
CA THR A 339 43.64 26.01 49.17
C THR A 339 43.96 27.23 50.04
N GLU A 340 43.31 28.37 49.78
CA GLU A 340 43.48 29.60 50.58
C GLU A 340 42.95 29.39 52.03
N ALA A 341 41.82 28.72 52.21
CA ALA A 341 41.23 28.46 53.53
C ALA A 341 42.09 27.52 54.38
N ARG A 342 42.72 26.50 53.79
CA ARG A 342 43.68 25.62 54.47
C ARG A 342 44.82 26.44 55.11
N GLY A 343 45.33 27.44 54.41
CA GLY A 343 46.38 28.33 54.92
C GLY A 343 45.94 29.22 56.08
N VAL A 344 44.65 29.57 56.16
CA VAL A 344 44.10 30.39 57.27
C VAL A 344 43.74 29.53 58.49
N LEU A 345 43.37 28.26 58.28
CA LEU A 345 42.94 27.35 59.34
C LEU A 345 44.10 26.60 60.04
N GLN A 346 45.30 26.59 59.46
CA GLN A 346 46.47 26.03 60.15
C GLN A 346 47.07 27.05 61.12
N PRO A 347 47.34 26.67 62.39
CA PRO A 347 48.10 27.52 63.31
C PRO A 347 49.56 27.59 62.84
N GLU A 348 50.11 28.80 62.75
CA GLU A 348 51.56 29.01 62.62
C GLU A 348 52.25 28.26 63.78
N VAL A 349 53.00 27.22 63.45
CA VAL A 349 53.91 26.54 64.37
C VAL A 349 55.01 27.53 64.73
N VAL A 350 54.84 28.24 65.84
CA VAL A 350 55.92 28.98 66.50
C VAL A 350 56.58 28.03 67.49
N SER A 351 57.84 27.75 67.21
CA SER A 351 58.81 27.11 68.10
C SER A 351 58.72 27.62 69.54
N GLU A 352 58.72 26.68 70.49
CA GLU A 352 58.85 26.87 71.93
C GLU A 352 59.96 27.87 72.27
N GLN A 353 59.69 28.87 73.14
CA GLN A 353 60.47 29.20 74.35
C GLN A 353 59.64 30.08 75.33
N THR A 354 59.44 29.52 76.53
CA THR A 354 59.38 30.11 77.89
C THR A 354 58.95 31.56 78.14
N GLU A 355 57.90 31.71 78.98
CA GLU A 355 57.89 32.29 80.35
C GLU A 355 56.69 33.20 80.73
N THR A 356 56.12 32.86 81.90
CA THR A 356 55.35 33.65 82.91
C THR A 356 54.30 34.72 82.54
N GLY A 357 53.10 34.53 83.10
CA GLY A 357 52.42 35.58 83.89
C GLY A 357 51.54 36.62 83.17
N SER A 358 50.22 36.43 83.26
CA SER A 358 49.13 37.44 83.16
C SER A 358 48.91 38.29 81.88
N SER A 359 49.46 37.95 80.73
CA SER A 359 49.19 38.66 79.46
C SER A 359 48.72 37.78 78.29
N LYS A 360 48.40 36.50 78.54
CA LYS A 360 48.07 35.52 77.47
C LYS A 360 46.71 35.76 76.78
N GLU A 361 45.69 36.22 77.50
CA GLU A 361 44.32 36.30 76.96
C GLU A 361 44.13 37.43 75.93
N THR A 362 44.89 38.52 75.99
CA THR A 362 44.79 39.64 75.03
C THR A 362 45.55 39.38 73.72
N SER A 363 46.61 38.56 73.74
CA SER A 363 47.40 38.24 72.54
C SER A 363 46.67 37.32 71.56
N ASP A 364 45.83 36.39 72.06
CA ASP A 364 45.09 35.42 71.25
C ASP A 364 43.90 36.07 70.50
N ILE A 365 43.27 37.10 71.06
CA ILE A 365 42.13 37.80 70.44
C ILE A 365 42.56 38.54 69.16
N SER A 366 43.74 39.17 69.16
CA SER A 366 44.26 39.90 67.99
C SER A 366 44.61 39.00 66.81
N LYS A 367 45.03 37.74 67.08
CA LYS A 367 45.34 36.73 66.06
C LYS A 367 44.05 36.21 65.40
N VAL A 368 43.01 35.95 66.20
CA VAL A 368 41.69 35.54 65.72
C VAL A 368 41.04 36.65 64.86
N GLU A 369 41.25 37.92 65.20
CA GLU A 369 40.76 39.05 64.39
C GLU A 369 41.38 39.05 62.98
N LYS A 370 42.71 38.94 62.88
CA LYS A 370 43.41 38.88 61.59
C LYS A 370 43.02 37.65 60.77
N ALA A 371 42.86 36.49 61.41
CA ALA A 371 42.38 35.27 60.75
C ALA A 371 40.95 35.43 60.22
N SER A 372 40.06 36.08 60.99
CA SER A 372 38.68 36.34 60.57
C SER A 372 38.58 37.28 59.36
N GLN A 373 39.44 38.32 59.31
CA GLN A 373 39.49 39.25 58.18
C GLN A 373 40.02 38.57 56.91
N LYS A 374 41.10 37.78 57.03
CA LYS A 374 41.64 36.97 55.93
C LYS A 374 40.60 35.98 55.41
N LEU A 375 39.97 35.19 56.28
CA LEU A 375 38.95 34.21 55.87
C LEU A 375 37.76 34.86 55.16
N ASN A 376 37.29 36.02 55.66
CA ASN A 376 36.22 36.78 55.02
C ASN A 376 36.61 37.28 53.61
N SER A 377 37.89 37.64 53.40
CA SER A 377 38.38 38.04 52.08
C SER A 377 38.43 36.88 51.08
N VAL A 378 38.84 35.68 51.53
CA VAL A 378 38.87 34.44 50.73
C VAL A 378 37.44 34.05 50.32
N LEU A 379 36.50 34.03 51.28
CA LEU A 379 35.10 33.68 51.04
C LEU A 379 34.42 34.59 50.00
N LYS A 380 34.84 35.86 49.86
CA LYS A 380 34.32 36.80 48.85
C LYS A 380 34.78 36.49 47.42
N LYS A 381 35.92 35.79 47.25
CA LYS A 381 36.45 35.45 45.92
C LYS A 381 35.77 34.24 45.28
N LEU A 382 35.02 33.45 46.06
CA LEU A 382 34.36 32.24 45.57
C LEU A 382 33.34 32.54 44.48
N LYS A 383 33.56 32.00 43.29
CA LYS A 383 32.63 32.02 42.16
C LYS A 383 31.98 30.64 42.04
N TRP A 384 31.00 30.39 42.90
CA TRP A 384 30.20 29.18 42.89
C TRP A 384 28.80 29.48 42.33
N PRO A 385 28.45 28.97 41.14
CA PRO A 385 27.12 29.16 40.56
C PRO A 385 26.02 28.56 41.44
N SER A 386 24.90 29.27 41.57
CA SER A 386 23.73 28.81 42.35
C SER A 386 23.12 27.52 41.81
N ASP A 387 23.28 27.27 40.51
CA ASP A 387 22.71 26.10 39.81
C ASP A 387 23.27 24.77 40.32
N PHE A 388 24.44 24.80 40.98
CA PHE A 388 25.10 23.62 41.55
C PHE A 388 24.81 23.42 43.04
N GLY A 389 23.84 24.16 43.59
CA GLY A 389 23.43 24.08 44.99
C GLY A 389 24.35 24.82 45.96
N GLU A 390 24.11 24.66 47.26
CA GLU A 390 24.95 25.26 48.29
C GLU A 390 26.24 24.48 48.49
N PHE A 391 27.37 25.20 48.48
CA PHE A 391 28.68 24.62 48.76
C PHE A 391 28.87 24.44 50.27
N LYS A 392 28.81 23.21 50.79
CA LYS A 392 28.85 22.90 52.23
C LYS A 392 30.14 23.40 52.91
N SER A 393 31.29 23.27 52.26
CA SER A 393 32.54 23.83 52.78
C SER A 393 32.47 25.36 52.94
N LYS A 394 31.75 26.09 52.09
CA LYS A 394 31.51 27.54 52.30
C LYS A 394 30.63 27.80 53.51
N THR A 395 29.58 27.02 53.72
CA THR A 395 28.68 27.21 54.88
C THR A 395 29.39 26.88 56.19
N GLU A 396 30.24 25.85 56.22
CA GLU A 396 31.10 25.53 57.36
C GLU A 396 32.15 26.62 57.64
N LEU A 397 32.79 27.17 56.61
CA LEU A 397 33.71 28.31 56.77
C LEU A 397 33.00 29.59 57.24
N LEU A 398 31.77 29.83 56.76
CA LEU A 398 30.93 30.91 57.25
C LEU A 398 30.57 30.69 58.71
N LEU A 399 30.18 29.47 59.10
CA LEU A 399 29.90 29.12 60.49
C LEU A 399 31.14 29.36 61.36
N GLN A 400 32.33 28.95 60.91
CA GLN A 400 33.59 29.19 61.63
C GLN A 400 33.88 30.69 61.78
N LEU A 401 33.69 31.48 60.72
CA LEU A 401 33.79 32.94 60.78
C LEU A 401 32.78 33.54 61.77
N THR A 402 31.57 33.00 61.83
CA THR A 402 30.52 33.46 62.74
C THR A 402 30.85 33.09 64.17
N ASN A 403 31.39 31.89 64.40
CA ASN A 403 31.88 31.43 65.69
C ASN A 403 33.04 32.30 66.18
N TRP A 404 34.00 32.66 65.32
CA TRP A 404 35.07 33.58 65.67
C TRP A 404 34.55 34.98 66.05
N LYS A 405 33.59 35.52 65.28
CA LYS A 405 32.93 36.81 65.61
C LYS A 405 32.10 36.73 66.89
N ASN A 406 31.42 35.62 67.14
CA ASN A 406 30.61 35.41 68.33
C ASN A 406 31.48 35.17 69.55
N ALA A 407 32.61 34.45 69.44
CA ALA A 407 33.59 34.31 70.51
C ALA A 407 34.19 35.67 70.89
N GLN A 408 34.44 36.54 69.91
CA GLN A 408 34.88 37.92 70.15
C GLN A 408 33.82 38.73 70.92
N LYS A 409 32.54 38.63 70.55
CA LYS A 409 31.44 39.29 71.26
C LYS A 409 31.16 38.68 72.63
N ALA A 410 31.18 37.36 72.74
CA ALA A 410 30.92 36.61 73.97
C ALA A 410 32.02 36.87 75.00
N SER A 411 33.29 36.96 74.60
CA SER A 411 34.38 37.37 75.49
C SER A 411 34.17 38.80 76.04
N ALA A 412 33.71 39.73 75.20
CA ALA A 412 33.37 41.09 75.63
C ALA A 412 32.16 41.14 76.58
N VAL A 413 31.13 40.31 76.32
CA VAL A 413 29.93 40.20 77.17
C VAL A 413 30.22 39.45 78.48
N GLU A 414 31.00 38.37 78.47
CA GLU A 414 31.40 37.62 79.67
C GLU A 414 32.16 38.50 80.66
N TYR A 415 33.02 39.38 80.17
CA TYR A 415 33.70 40.35 81.02
C TYR A 415 32.69 41.29 81.72
N GLN A 416 31.70 41.77 80.98
CA GLN A 416 30.65 42.65 81.49
C GLN A 416 29.65 41.92 82.43
N GLU A 417 29.25 40.69 82.10
CA GLU A 417 28.37 39.86 82.93
C GLU A 417 29.06 39.40 84.21
N ARG A 418 30.37 39.13 84.19
CA ARG A 418 31.15 38.85 85.41
C ARG A 418 31.12 40.05 86.35
N LEU A 419 31.25 41.27 85.83
CA LEU A 419 31.10 42.52 86.59
C LEU A 419 29.68 42.67 87.17
N ASP A 420 28.66 42.52 86.33
CA ASP A 420 27.24 42.64 86.76
C ASP A 420 26.82 41.53 87.72
N SER A 421 27.39 40.33 87.60
CA SER A 421 27.13 39.19 88.50
C SER A 421 27.60 39.47 89.92
N VAL A 422 28.76 40.10 90.11
CA VAL A 422 29.24 40.46 91.45
C VAL A 422 28.32 41.53 92.05
N HIS A 423 27.91 42.54 91.27
CA HIS A 423 26.92 43.53 91.70
C HIS A 423 25.56 42.92 92.08
N LYS A 424 25.03 41.99 91.27
CA LYS A 424 23.75 41.31 91.56
C LYS A 424 23.84 40.39 92.78
N LYS A 425 24.99 39.73 93.00
CA LYS A 425 25.20 38.90 94.19
C LYS A 425 25.26 39.74 95.45
N ILE A 426 25.91 40.91 95.42
CA ILE A 426 25.85 41.89 96.51
C ILE A 426 24.41 42.35 96.77
N GLY A 427 23.65 42.66 95.71
CA GLY A 427 22.20 42.96 95.79
C GLY A 427 21.34 41.80 96.36
N SER A 428 21.74 40.56 96.08
CA SER A 428 21.05 39.36 96.59
C SER A 428 21.32 39.13 98.07
N ILE A 429 22.49 39.53 98.59
CA ILE A 429 22.76 39.52 100.03
C ILE A 429 21.73 40.42 100.73
N PHE A 430 21.45 41.63 100.22
CA PHE A 430 20.39 42.49 100.75
C PHE A 430 18.98 41.90 100.64
N HIS A 431 18.67 41.24 99.52
CA HIS A 431 17.34 40.65 99.32
C HIS A 431 17.08 39.46 100.25
N PHE A 432 18.04 38.53 100.36
CA PHE A 432 17.91 37.38 101.25
C PHE A 432 17.94 37.79 102.73
N SER A 433 18.68 38.84 103.05
CA SER A 433 18.60 39.53 104.33
C SER A 433 17.19 40.06 104.64
N ARG A 434 16.51 40.70 103.67
CA ARG A 434 15.15 41.25 103.84
C ARG A 434 14.02 40.20 103.86
N THR A 435 14.26 39.04 103.28
CA THR A 435 13.27 37.96 103.13
C THR A 435 13.43 36.84 104.17
N GLY A 436 14.39 36.99 105.11
CA GLY A 436 14.57 36.07 106.24
C GLY A 436 15.40 34.80 105.95
N ASN A 437 15.94 34.65 104.73
CA ASN A 437 16.68 33.44 104.33
C ASN A 437 18.18 33.54 104.69
N LEU A 438 18.44 33.32 105.98
CA LEU A 438 19.71 33.55 106.67
C LEU A 438 20.90 32.74 106.15
N MET A 439 20.71 31.46 105.81
CA MET A 439 21.81 30.59 105.37
C MET A 439 22.33 30.95 103.97
N ARG A 440 21.43 31.29 103.04
CA ARG A 440 21.82 31.68 101.68
C ARG A 440 22.55 33.01 101.68
N ALA A 441 22.04 33.98 102.42
CA ALA A 441 22.60 35.31 102.45
C ALA A 441 24.06 35.31 102.97
N LYS A 442 24.38 34.53 104.01
CA LYS A 442 25.77 34.35 104.50
C LYS A 442 26.69 33.64 103.49
N GLN A 443 26.19 32.61 102.80
CA GLN A 443 26.97 31.90 101.77
C GLN A 443 27.25 32.77 100.52
N PHE A 444 26.35 33.70 100.18
CA PHE A 444 26.57 34.65 99.09
C PHE A 444 27.61 35.72 99.44
N TYR A 445 27.70 36.12 100.71
CA TYR A 445 28.70 37.05 101.23
C TYR A 445 30.14 36.51 101.09
N GLU A 446 30.44 35.34 101.63
CA GLU A 446 31.80 34.75 101.57
C GLU A 446 32.28 34.44 100.13
N ARG A 447 31.34 34.14 99.22
CA ARG A 447 31.66 33.82 97.81
C ARG A 447 31.85 35.05 96.95
N THR A 448 31.27 36.19 97.31
CA THR A 448 31.45 37.45 96.60
C THR A 448 32.77 38.10 96.97
N GLU A 449 33.18 38.01 98.24
CA GLU A 449 34.47 38.49 98.74
C GLU A 449 35.67 37.86 98.01
N LYS A 450 35.69 36.53 97.82
CA LYS A 450 36.79 35.80 97.15
C LYS A 450 36.97 36.11 95.65
N ARG A 451 36.01 36.77 95.00
CA ARG A 451 36.00 37.02 93.55
C ARG A 451 36.43 38.43 93.15
N LEU A 452 36.72 39.30 94.13
CA LEU A 452 37.07 40.70 93.90
C LEU A 452 38.40 40.87 93.15
N HIS A 453 39.42 40.04 93.40
CA HIS A 453 40.76 40.15 92.80
C HIS A 453 40.88 39.83 91.30
N GLN A 454 39.78 39.49 90.61
CA GLN A 454 39.78 39.08 89.19
C GLN A 454 39.46 40.23 88.21
N PHE A 455 39.20 41.43 88.73
CA PHE A 455 38.83 42.61 87.94
C PHE A 455 39.97 43.65 87.94
N ASN A 456 39.92 44.58 86.98
CA ASN A 456 40.90 45.66 86.91
C ASN A 456 40.83 46.58 88.15
N GLU A 457 41.89 47.36 88.38
CA GLU A 457 42.03 48.25 89.56
C GLU A 457 40.85 49.21 89.79
N LYS A 458 40.16 49.63 88.73
CA LYS A 458 39.10 50.65 88.79
C LYS A 458 37.74 50.09 89.18
N ASP A 459 37.45 48.84 88.81
CA ASP A 459 36.16 48.19 89.07
C ASP A 459 36.13 47.46 90.43
N CYS A 460 37.28 47.02 90.96
CA CYS A 460 37.40 46.32 92.25
C CYS A 460 37.00 47.21 93.46
N SER A 461 37.47 48.46 93.49
CA SER A 461 37.25 49.39 94.62
C SER A 461 35.76 49.72 94.86
N LYS A 462 34.92 49.72 93.83
CA LYS A 462 33.48 50.03 93.95
C LYS A 462 32.63 48.84 94.45
N LEU A 463 33.14 47.62 94.33
CA LEU A 463 32.43 46.41 94.73
C LEU A 463 32.58 46.12 96.24
N GLU A 464 33.69 46.54 96.84
CA GLU A 464 34.01 46.35 98.27
C GLU A 464 33.11 47.18 99.20
N GLU A 465 32.87 48.44 98.89
CA GLU A 465 32.03 49.36 99.68
C GLU A 465 30.59 48.84 99.85
N ARG A 466 30.04 48.27 98.78
CA ARG A 466 28.63 47.85 98.69
C ARG A 466 28.36 46.48 99.35
N LEU A 467 29.40 45.69 99.58
CA LEU A 467 29.34 44.36 100.18
C LEU A 467 29.17 44.45 101.71
N ALA A 468 29.72 45.51 102.34
CA ALA A 468 29.65 45.76 103.77
C ALA A 468 28.22 46.02 104.29
N GLU A 469 27.42 46.79 103.56
CA GLU A 469 26.04 47.16 103.91
C GLU A 469 25.06 45.96 103.91
N ALA A 470 25.33 44.93 103.12
CA ALA A 470 24.39 43.82 102.90
C ALA A 470 24.38 42.79 104.06
N HIS A 471 25.49 42.71 104.81
CA HIS A 471 25.70 41.80 105.93
C HIS A 471 24.80 42.13 107.14
N GLU A 472 24.48 43.40 107.35
CA GLU A 472 23.76 43.89 108.53
C GLU A 472 22.26 43.54 108.52
N ALA A 473 21.67 43.41 107.33
CA ALA A 473 20.24 43.16 107.18
C ALA A 473 19.84 41.68 107.43
N LEU A 474 20.83 40.80 107.64
CA LEU A 474 20.73 39.36 107.47
C LEU A 474 20.25 38.63 108.73
N ASP A 475 20.39 39.22 109.90
CA ASP A 475 20.14 38.59 111.20
C ASP A 475 18.67 38.55 111.68
N LYS A 476 17.66 38.78 110.81
CA LYS A 476 16.24 38.85 111.22
C LYS A 476 15.32 37.83 110.51
N MET A 477 14.96 36.77 111.26
CA MET A 477 13.71 35.95 111.18
C MET A 477 13.42 35.07 109.94
N GLY A 478 13.29 33.75 110.18
CA GLY A 478 11.96 33.12 110.17
C GLY A 478 11.65 32.02 109.14
N ASP A 479 11.46 30.79 109.65
CA ASP A 479 10.80 29.63 109.02
C ASP A 479 9.26 29.67 109.12
N TRP A 480 8.55 28.97 108.19
CA TRP A 480 7.38 28.06 108.39
C TRP A 480 6.32 28.11 107.26
N LYS A 481 6.14 27.02 106.49
CA LYS A 481 4.87 26.69 105.80
C LYS A 481 4.88 25.26 105.24
N ASN A 482 4.07 24.32 105.73
CA ASN A 482 3.69 23.05 105.06
C ASN A 482 2.60 22.28 105.85
N PHE A 483 1.32 22.24 105.39
CA PHE A 483 0.29 21.28 105.91
C PHE A 483 -1.05 21.19 105.09
N ALA A 484 -1.12 20.81 103.79
CA ALA A 484 -2.43 20.86 103.07
C ALA A 484 -2.76 19.90 101.87
N THR A 485 -2.22 18.68 101.69
CA THR A 485 -2.42 17.93 100.40
C THR A 485 -2.91 16.47 100.44
N GLU A 486 -3.30 15.89 101.58
CA GLU A 486 -3.59 14.44 101.68
C GLU A 486 -4.87 13.88 101.04
N PRO A 487 -6.07 14.52 101.11
CA PRO A 487 -7.34 13.85 100.79
C PRO A 487 -7.56 13.47 99.31
N LYS A 488 -6.83 14.11 98.38
CA LYS A 488 -7.14 14.04 96.94
C LYS A 488 -6.62 12.79 96.24
N TYR A 489 -5.69 12.03 96.85
CA TYR A 489 -5.12 10.83 96.24
C TYR A 489 -6.02 9.59 96.33
N LEU A 490 -6.92 9.54 97.31
CA LEU A 490 -7.80 8.39 97.55
C LEU A 490 -8.91 8.25 96.51
N GLU A 491 -9.56 9.34 96.12
CA GLU A 491 -10.70 9.35 95.17
C GLU A 491 -10.34 8.82 93.77
N LEU A 492 -9.07 8.98 93.37
CA LEU A 492 -8.61 8.55 92.05
C LEU A 492 -8.45 7.03 91.94
N CYS A 493 -8.16 6.34 93.06
CA CYS A 493 -8.03 4.87 93.08
C CYS A 493 -9.37 4.18 92.78
N ASP A 494 -10.45 4.63 93.42
CA ASP A 494 -11.77 4.00 93.31
C ASP A 494 -12.37 4.13 91.91
N ALA A 495 -12.14 5.26 91.23
CA ALA A 495 -12.62 5.49 89.87
C ALA A 495 -11.98 4.54 88.83
N MET A 496 -10.71 4.17 89.03
CA MET A 496 -9.99 3.25 88.14
C MET A 496 -10.49 1.80 88.27
N GLU A 497 -10.84 1.37 89.48
CA GLU A 497 -11.36 0.02 89.76
C GLU A 497 -12.77 -0.20 89.16
N LEU A 498 -13.62 0.83 89.17
CA LEU A 498 -14.97 0.77 88.59
C LEU A 498 -14.93 0.60 87.06
N LEU A 499 -13.95 1.21 86.40
CA LEU A 499 -13.78 1.16 84.95
C LEU A 499 -13.56 -0.27 84.42
N GLY A 500 -12.90 -1.12 85.20
CA GLY A 500 -12.61 -2.53 84.87
C GLY A 500 -13.83 -3.44 84.80
N LYS A 501 -14.99 -3.01 85.31
CA LYS A 501 -16.26 -3.76 85.23
C LYS A 501 -17.12 -3.36 84.03
N SER A 502 -16.72 -2.34 83.27
CA SER A 502 -17.48 -1.82 82.14
C SER A 502 -17.28 -2.64 80.86
N LYS A 503 -18.32 -2.73 80.00
CA LYS A 503 -18.26 -3.41 78.68
C LYS A 503 -17.97 -2.46 77.53
N HIS A 504 -17.19 -1.40 77.77
CA HIS A 504 -16.91 -0.39 76.75
C HIS A 504 -15.95 -0.91 75.66
N HIS A 505 -16.07 -0.39 74.44
CA HIS A 505 -15.17 -0.71 73.33
C HIS A 505 -13.71 -0.31 73.68
N PRO A 506 -12.68 -1.06 73.24
CA PRO A 506 -11.26 -0.78 73.55
C PRO A 506 -10.80 0.67 73.32
N ASP A 507 -11.30 1.34 72.28
CA ASP A 507 -11.00 2.76 72.00
C ASP A 507 -11.56 3.73 73.07
N LYS A 508 -12.70 3.39 73.70
CA LYS A 508 -13.34 4.21 74.74
C LYS A 508 -12.67 3.97 76.10
N LEU A 509 -12.40 2.71 76.44
CA LEU A 509 -11.67 2.32 77.66
C LEU A 509 -10.29 2.99 77.75
N SER A 510 -9.52 3.00 76.66
CA SER A 510 -8.19 3.62 76.65
C SER A 510 -8.20 5.14 76.88
N LYS A 511 -9.26 5.85 76.51
CA LYS A 511 -9.40 7.30 76.77
C LYS A 511 -9.72 7.57 78.24
N GLU A 512 -10.67 6.83 78.80
CA GLU A 512 -11.09 6.97 80.20
C GLU A 512 -9.95 6.64 81.19
N ILE A 513 -9.10 5.65 80.87
CA ILE A 513 -7.86 5.36 81.64
C ILE A 513 -6.90 6.56 81.62
N LYS A 514 -6.67 7.18 80.45
CA LYS A 514 -5.75 8.31 80.30
C LYS A 514 -6.19 9.56 81.06
N ASP A 515 -7.50 9.80 81.15
CA ASP A 515 -8.02 10.97 81.85
C ASP A 515 -7.90 10.83 83.37
N LEU A 516 -8.12 9.63 83.91
CA LEU A 516 -7.84 9.34 85.33
C LEU A 516 -6.35 9.46 85.68
N GLN A 517 -5.46 9.00 84.80
CA GLN A 517 -4.00 9.13 84.98
C GLN A 517 -3.52 10.59 84.98
N LYS A 518 -4.16 11.48 84.21
CA LYS A 518 -3.85 12.92 84.23
C LYS A 518 -4.28 13.57 85.54
N SER A 519 -5.43 13.20 86.09
CA SER A 519 -5.92 13.72 87.36
C SER A 519 -4.99 13.39 88.53
N TRP A 520 -4.34 12.22 88.51
CA TRP A 520 -3.30 11.84 89.48
C TRP A 520 -2.07 12.76 89.42
N LYS A 521 -1.57 13.00 88.20
CA LYS A 521 -0.36 13.81 87.99
C LYS A 521 -0.53 15.28 88.41
N MET A 522 -1.76 15.80 88.44
CA MET A 522 -2.03 17.19 88.83
C MET A 522 -1.90 17.45 90.35
N LEU A 523 -1.87 16.42 91.20
CA LEU A 523 -1.82 16.57 92.67
C LEU A 523 -0.40 16.70 93.24
N GLY A 524 0.63 16.42 92.43
CA GLY A 524 2.05 16.55 92.80
C GLY A 524 2.67 15.26 93.36
N HIS A 525 3.89 15.37 93.86
CA HIS A 525 4.62 14.29 94.51
C HIS A 525 4.79 14.65 95.99
N SER A 526 4.40 13.74 96.88
CA SER A 526 4.47 13.87 98.33
C SER A 526 4.56 12.47 98.93
N ASP A 527 4.97 12.35 100.19
CA ASP A 527 5.03 11.06 100.91
C ASP A 527 3.67 10.33 100.87
N ILE A 528 2.58 11.09 100.82
CA ILE A 528 1.21 10.59 100.66
C ILE A 528 0.93 10.07 99.21
N SER A 529 1.47 10.72 98.18
CA SER A 529 1.30 10.30 96.77
C SER A 529 1.87 8.90 96.53
N ASP A 530 3.03 8.63 97.13
CA ASP A 530 3.75 7.37 96.97
C ASP A 530 3.05 6.19 97.67
N GLN A 531 2.31 6.48 98.75
CA GLN A 531 1.53 5.48 99.46
C GLN A 531 0.39 4.89 98.62
N TYR A 532 -0.30 5.70 97.81
CA TYR A 532 -1.52 5.28 97.11
C TYR A 532 -1.30 4.90 95.63
N TRP A 533 -0.15 5.20 95.04
CA TRP A 533 0.16 4.91 93.63
C TRP A 533 0.08 3.43 93.22
N PRO A 534 0.55 2.44 94.02
CA PRO A 534 0.50 1.03 93.63
C PRO A 534 -0.92 0.53 93.35
N ARG A 535 -1.90 0.98 94.16
CA ARG A 535 -3.31 0.61 94.03
C ARG A 535 -3.92 1.14 92.73
N PHE A 536 -3.69 2.41 92.43
CA PHE A 536 -4.16 3.04 91.20
C PHE A 536 -3.59 2.36 89.93
N LYS A 537 -2.30 1.98 89.98
CA LYS A 537 -1.61 1.36 88.85
C LYS A 537 -2.12 -0.06 88.54
N GLU A 538 -2.29 -0.92 89.54
CA GLU A 538 -2.76 -2.29 89.32
C GLU A 538 -4.16 -2.34 88.68
N ALA A 539 -5.06 -1.46 89.12
CA ALA A 539 -6.39 -1.32 88.52
C ALA A 539 -6.28 -0.88 87.06
N ALA A 540 -5.44 0.12 86.75
CA ALA A 540 -5.24 0.62 85.39
C ALA A 540 -4.69 -0.45 84.44
N ASP A 541 -3.74 -1.28 84.91
CA ASP A 541 -3.11 -2.34 84.11
C ASP A 541 -4.13 -3.43 83.73
N LYS A 542 -5.03 -3.83 84.65
CA LYS A 542 -6.10 -4.80 84.38
C LYS A 542 -7.10 -4.28 83.33
N VAL A 543 -7.51 -3.01 83.40
CA VAL A 543 -8.44 -2.43 82.41
C VAL A 543 -7.78 -2.30 81.03
N TYR A 544 -6.47 -2.09 80.97
CA TYR A 544 -5.76 -1.88 79.70
C TYR A 544 -5.46 -3.17 78.91
N GLN A 545 -5.47 -4.35 79.53
CA GLN A 545 -5.06 -5.61 78.89
C GLN A 545 -5.86 -5.95 77.59
N PRO A 546 -7.21 -5.88 77.55
CA PRO A 546 -7.96 -6.09 76.30
C PRO A 546 -7.75 -4.98 75.26
N CYS A 547 -7.43 -3.76 75.70
CA CYS A 547 -7.05 -2.66 74.81
C CYS A 547 -5.72 -2.96 74.11
N ALA A 548 -4.75 -3.52 74.83
CA ALA A 548 -3.45 -3.88 74.28
C ALA A 548 -3.58 -4.88 73.12
N GLU A 549 -4.33 -5.98 73.29
CA GLU A 549 -4.51 -6.99 72.23
C GLU A 549 -5.23 -6.44 70.97
N PHE A 550 -6.23 -5.57 71.17
CA PHE A 550 -6.96 -4.92 70.07
C PHE A 550 -6.05 -3.96 69.29
N PHE A 551 -5.27 -3.12 70.00
CA PHE A 551 -4.34 -2.21 69.36
C PHE A 551 -3.18 -2.93 68.68
N ASP A 552 -2.70 -4.05 69.24
CA ASP A 552 -1.66 -4.88 68.63
C ASP A 552 -2.10 -5.49 67.30
N LYS A 553 -3.32 -6.07 67.23
CA LYS A 553 -3.87 -6.59 65.98
C LYS A 553 -4.05 -5.49 64.93
N ARG A 554 -4.60 -4.34 65.34
CA ARG A 554 -4.78 -3.17 64.46
C ARG A 554 -3.45 -2.59 63.97
N HIS A 555 -2.43 -2.57 64.82
CA HIS A 555 -1.09 -2.14 64.48
C HIS A 555 -0.43 -3.10 63.47
N LYS A 556 -0.56 -4.43 63.67
CA LYS A 556 -0.10 -5.44 62.69
C LYS A 556 -0.77 -5.25 61.32
N THR A 557 -2.10 -5.16 61.25
CA THR A 557 -2.82 -4.93 59.97
C THR A 557 -2.37 -3.65 59.27
N ARG A 558 -2.20 -2.53 60.01
CA ARG A 558 -1.73 -1.27 59.44
C ARG A 558 -0.29 -1.36 58.94
N LYS A 559 0.57 -2.09 59.64
CA LYS A 559 1.96 -2.34 59.24
C LYS A 559 2.03 -3.18 57.96
N ASP A 560 1.23 -4.24 57.87
CA ASP A 560 1.15 -5.09 56.67
C ASP A 560 0.61 -4.31 55.47
N ASN A 561 -0.45 -3.51 55.66
CA ASN A 561 -0.99 -2.62 54.63
C ASN A 561 0.04 -1.58 54.16
N LEU A 562 0.85 -1.04 55.08
CA LEU A 562 1.92 -0.11 54.76
C LEU A 562 3.01 -0.79 53.91
N GLN A 563 3.35 -2.03 54.23
CA GLN A 563 4.31 -2.84 53.47
C GLN A 563 3.79 -3.19 52.08
N GLN A 564 2.51 -3.58 51.94
CA GLN A 564 1.89 -3.82 50.64
C GLN A 564 1.85 -2.55 49.77
N ARG A 565 1.52 -1.39 50.36
CA ARG A 565 1.62 -0.11 49.65
C ARG A 565 3.06 0.21 49.26
N GLN A 566 4.04 -0.18 50.07
CA GLN A 566 5.45 0.06 49.77
C GLN A 566 5.88 -0.68 48.50
N GLN A 567 5.46 -1.95 48.36
CA GLN A 567 5.71 -2.72 47.13
C GLN A 567 5.15 -2.03 45.88
N ILE A 568 3.98 -1.38 45.98
CA ILE A 568 3.39 -0.64 44.85
C ILE A 568 4.20 0.63 44.54
N VAL A 569 4.68 1.34 45.56
CA VAL A 569 5.57 2.50 45.38
C VAL A 569 6.88 2.08 44.72
N ASP A 570 7.45 0.95 45.12
CA ASP A 570 8.69 0.43 44.54
C ASP A 570 8.49 -0.02 43.09
N GLN A 571 7.37 -0.69 42.77
CA GLN A 571 7.00 -1.02 41.39
C GLN A 571 6.82 0.24 40.52
N LEU A 572 6.24 1.31 41.06
CA LEU A 572 6.10 2.58 40.35
C LEU A 572 7.46 3.26 40.12
N ARG A 573 8.37 3.15 41.09
CA ARG A 573 9.76 3.65 40.96
C ARG A 573 10.53 2.85 39.92
N GLU A 574 10.39 1.53 39.90
CA GLU A 574 10.98 0.66 38.87
C GLU A 574 10.42 0.97 37.49
N LEU A 575 9.11 1.18 37.36
CA LEU A 575 8.49 1.61 36.10
C LEU A 575 9.12 2.91 35.60
N LEU A 576 9.32 3.90 36.47
CA LEU A 576 9.94 5.16 36.08
C LEU A 576 11.42 5.00 35.68
N LYS A 577 12.18 4.16 36.41
CA LYS A 577 13.63 3.98 36.21
C LYS A 577 13.99 3.08 35.02
N ASN A 578 13.24 1.99 34.83
CA ASN A 578 13.56 0.96 33.84
C ASN A 578 12.91 1.23 32.48
N THR A 579 11.97 2.18 32.41
CA THR A 579 11.44 2.65 31.14
C THR A 579 12.47 3.58 30.50
N ASP A 580 12.95 3.21 29.31
CA ASP A 580 13.79 4.08 28.50
C ASP A 580 12.91 5.15 27.85
N TRP A 581 12.84 6.32 28.48
CA TRP A 581 11.98 7.42 28.03
C TRP A 581 12.51 8.14 26.79
N ASP A 582 13.80 7.98 26.47
CA ASP A 582 14.47 8.67 25.38
C ASP A 582 14.34 7.88 24.06
N ASN A 583 14.16 6.56 24.13
CA ASN A 583 14.00 5.67 22.96
C ASN A 583 12.56 5.16 22.74
N SER A 584 11.56 6.05 22.82
CA SER A 584 10.15 5.75 22.47
C SER A 584 9.60 4.43 23.06
N PRO A 585 9.43 4.35 24.38
CA PRO A 585 8.97 3.15 25.06
C PRO A 585 7.53 2.79 24.66
N ASP A 586 7.08 1.58 25.01
CA ASP A 586 5.67 1.22 24.87
C ASP A 586 4.80 2.01 25.88
N TYR A 587 4.44 3.23 25.49
CA TYR A 587 3.65 4.14 26.31
C TYR A 587 2.26 3.57 26.66
N LYS A 588 1.74 2.62 25.87
CA LYS A 588 0.46 1.96 26.15
C LYS A 588 0.62 0.97 27.30
N ALA A 589 1.70 0.20 27.30
CA ALA A 589 2.07 -0.67 28.43
C ALA A 589 2.31 0.15 29.71
N VAL A 590 3.02 1.28 29.61
CA VAL A 590 3.25 2.19 30.73
C VAL A 590 1.93 2.74 31.30
N GLN A 591 1.03 3.25 30.46
CA GLN A 591 -0.26 3.78 30.90
C GLN A 591 -1.14 2.71 31.58
N SER A 592 -1.13 1.48 31.05
CA SER A 592 -1.87 0.35 31.64
C SER A 592 -1.32 -0.04 33.00
N SER A 593 0.02 -0.05 33.15
CA SER A 593 0.71 -0.36 34.39
C SER A 593 0.44 0.71 35.44
N LEU A 594 0.56 2.00 35.09
CA LEU A 594 0.26 3.13 35.98
C LEU A 594 -1.18 3.07 36.52
N ARG A 595 -2.15 2.78 35.64
CA ARG A 595 -3.55 2.62 36.06
C ARG A 595 -3.73 1.45 37.01
N SER A 596 -3.14 0.29 36.70
CA SER A 596 -3.21 -0.91 37.56
C SER A 596 -2.61 -0.65 38.94
N LEU A 597 -1.43 -0.02 39.00
CA LEU A 597 -0.76 0.33 40.25
C LEU A 597 -1.60 1.31 41.08
N GLY A 598 -2.22 2.31 40.44
CA GLY A 598 -3.09 3.25 41.14
C GLY A 598 -4.37 2.61 41.70
N GLU A 599 -5.00 1.70 40.94
CA GLU A 599 -6.14 0.93 41.44
C GLU A 599 -5.74 0.03 42.62
N LYS A 600 -4.58 -0.64 42.56
CA LYS A 600 -4.05 -1.45 43.66
C LYS A 600 -3.75 -0.59 44.90
N PHE A 601 -3.13 0.58 44.73
CA PHE A 601 -2.80 1.49 45.83
C PHE A 601 -4.07 2.00 46.55
N SER A 602 -5.10 2.34 45.78
CA SER A 602 -6.38 2.83 46.31
C SER A 602 -7.21 1.76 47.03
N LYS A 603 -7.02 0.47 46.68
CA LYS A 603 -7.73 -0.65 47.32
C LYS A 603 -7.23 -0.93 48.74
N ILE A 604 -5.93 -0.74 49.00
CA ILE A 604 -5.36 -0.92 50.34
C ILE A 604 -5.76 0.27 51.20
N LYS A 605 -6.67 0.07 52.16
CA LYS A 605 -7.17 1.09 53.10
C LYS A 605 -6.60 0.83 54.50
N GLU A 606 -6.70 1.81 55.39
CA GLU A 606 -6.23 1.72 56.79
C GLU A 606 -4.71 1.49 56.95
N VAL A 607 -3.96 2.59 56.96
CA VAL A 607 -2.53 2.63 57.29
C VAL A 607 -2.28 3.58 58.46
N GLU A 608 -1.10 3.52 59.06
CA GLU A 608 -0.71 4.51 60.05
C GLU A 608 -0.63 5.92 59.46
N HIS A 609 -1.13 6.93 60.19
CA HIS A 609 -1.27 8.28 59.65
C HIS A 609 0.07 8.90 59.23
N GLY A 610 1.06 8.93 60.12
CA GLY A 610 2.37 9.55 59.84
C GLY A 610 3.13 8.86 58.70
N PRO A 611 3.48 7.56 58.83
CA PRO A 611 4.15 6.80 57.77
C PRO A 611 3.34 6.74 56.47
N GLY A 612 2.02 6.54 56.54
CA GLY A 612 1.14 6.48 55.38
C GLY A 612 1.06 7.80 54.61
N GLN A 613 1.07 8.95 55.30
CA GLN A 613 1.10 10.26 54.66
C GLN A 613 2.44 10.53 53.95
N LYS A 614 3.57 10.11 54.56
CA LYS A 614 4.89 10.17 53.89
C LYS A 614 4.91 9.31 52.63
N GLN A 615 4.42 8.07 52.71
CA GLN A 615 4.34 7.16 51.58
C GLN A 615 3.42 7.68 50.46
N TRP A 616 2.29 8.29 50.82
CA TRP A 616 1.39 8.92 49.85
C TRP A 616 2.06 10.07 49.09
N LYS A 617 2.85 10.93 49.77
CA LYS A 617 3.61 12.00 49.10
C LYS A 617 4.61 11.43 48.09
N VAL A 618 5.35 10.38 48.45
CA VAL A 618 6.29 9.72 47.55
C VAL A 618 5.56 9.09 46.36
N TYR A 619 4.47 8.36 46.61
CA TYR A 619 3.64 7.79 45.54
C TYR A 619 3.08 8.86 44.60
N SER A 620 2.56 9.97 45.13
CA SER A 620 2.00 11.06 44.33
C SER A 620 3.07 11.68 43.44
N THR A 621 4.25 11.96 44.00
CA THR A 621 5.38 12.54 43.25
C THR A 621 5.80 11.62 42.11
N LEU A 622 6.04 10.33 42.38
CA LEU A 622 6.41 9.35 41.34
C LEU A 622 5.32 9.20 40.28
N LYS A 623 4.04 9.24 40.68
CA LYS A 623 2.91 9.18 39.76
C LYS A 623 2.90 10.41 38.85
N ASP A 624 3.13 11.60 39.41
CA ASP A 624 3.17 12.86 38.69
C ASP A 624 4.37 12.89 37.71
N ASP A 625 5.54 12.39 38.11
CA ASP A 625 6.73 12.25 37.26
C ASP A 625 6.45 11.35 36.03
N VAL A 626 5.79 10.20 36.23
CA VAL A 626 5.38 9.31 35.11
C VAL A 626 4.37 10.00 34.20
N TYR A 627 3.43 10.78 34.76
CA TYR A 627 2.48 11.56 33.95
C TYR A 627 3.15 12.69 33.17
N GLU A 628 4.18 13.33 33.71
CA GLU A 628 4.95 14.36 33.02
C GLU A 628 5.64 13.77 31.79
N LYS A 629 6.29 12.61 31.92
CA LYS A 629 6.88 11.89 30.77
C LYS A 629 5.83 11.46 29.74
N LEU A 630 4.67 10.96 30.17
CA LEU A 630 3.55 10.63 29.27
C LEU A 630 2.97 11.86 28.56
N ASN A 631 2.92 13.02 29.24
CA ASN A 631 2.38 14.25 28.67
C ASN A 631 3.22 14.76 27.51
N VAL A 632 4.56 14.69 27.60
CA VAL A 632 5.46 15.02 26.49
C VAL A 632 5.13 14.18 25.25
N ALA A 633 4.96 12.87 25.42
CA ALA A 633 4.56 11.98 24.31
C ALA A 633 3.15 12.29 23.77
N TYR A 634 2.19 12.61 24.66
CA TYR A 634 0.83 13.00 24.24
C TYR A 634 0.83 14.29 23.40
N GLU A 635 1.65 15.27 23.78
CA GLU A 635 1.78 16.55 23.08
C GLU A 635 2.48 16.37 21.72
N ALA A 636 3.55 15.57 21.65
CA ALA A 636 4.18 15.23 20.37
C ALA A 636 3.22 14.47 19.43
N ASN A 637 2.52 13.46 19.94
CA ASN A 637 1.61 12.64 19.14
C ASN A 637 0.36 13.40 18.65
N ILE A 638 -0.16 14.35 19.45
CA ILE A 638 -1.29 15.16 18.99
C ILE A 638 -0.86 16.14 17.88
N VAL A 639 0.36 16.69 17.94
CA VAL A 639 0.92 17.52 16.87
C VAL A 639 1.06 16.72 15.58
N LEU A 640 1.57 15.48 15.65
CA LEU A 640 1.63 14.59 14.49
C LEU A 640 0.24 14.32 13.90
N LYS A 641 -0.77 14.05 14.74
CA LYS A 641 -2.17 13.87 14.29
C LYS A 641 -2.74 15.13 13.66
N GLN A 642 -2.45 16.31 14.20
CA GLN A 642 -2.85 17.59 13.61
C GLN A 642 -2.20 17.81 12.25
N GLU A 643 -0.94 17.44 12.08
CA GLU A 643 -0.26 17.53 10.78
C GLU A 643 -0.85 16.58 9.74
N LEU A 644 -1.20 15.36 10.14
CA LEU A 644 -1.95 14.44 9.28
C LEU A 644 -3.31 15.01 8.87
N ILE A 645 -4.02 15.71 9.77
CA ILE A 645 -5.28 16.38 9.44
C ILE A 645 -5.05 17.45 8.39
N LYS A 646 -4.01 18.29 8.51
CA LYS A 646 -3.68 19.29 7.48
C LYS A 646 -3.43 18.65 6.12
N GLN A 647 -2.73 17.52 6.08
CA GLN A 647 -2.50 16.78 4.83
C GLN A 647 -3.81 16.25 4.22
N VAL A 648 -4.75 15.77 5.05
CA VAL A 648 -6.09 15.37 4.56
C VAL A 648 -6.90 16.58 4.09
N ILE A 649 -6.83 17.73 4.77
CA ILE A 649 -7.49 18.97 4.34
C ILE A 649 -6.98 19.39 2.96
N VAL A 650 -5.66 19.41 2.75
CA VAL A 650 -5.06 19.73 1.45
C VAL A 650 -5.52 18.76 0.36
N LEU A 651 -5.65 17.46 0.68
CA LEU A 651 -6.21 16.47 -0.26
C LEU A 651 -7.70 16.69 -0.55
N ALA A 652 -8.46 17.22 0.41
CA ALA A 652 -9.89 17.47 0.28
C ALA A 652 -10.19 18.76 -0.51
N GLU A 653 -9.41 19.82 -0.29
CA GLU A 653 -9.50 21.11 -0.96
C GLU A 653 -8.85 21.11 -2.35
N GLY A 654 -7.88 20.23 -2.57
CA GLY A 654 -7.22 20.06 -3.86
C GLY A 654 -8.12 19.46 -4.95
N THR A 655 -7.60 19.42 -6.18
CA THR A 655 -8.32 18.81 -7.31
C THR A 655 -8.60 17.33 -7.02
N ALA A 656 -9.85 16.90 -7.20
CA ALA A 656 -10.25 15.51 -7.05
C ALA A 656 -9.52 14.64 -8.08
N ARG A 657 -8.80 13.62 -7.61
CA ARG A 657 -8.08 12.63 -8.44
C ARG A 657 -8.26 11.25 -7.85
N GLN A 658 -8.21 10.20 -8.67
CA GLN A 658 -8.28 8.82 -8.18
C GLN A 658 -7.17 8.48 -7.17
N GLU A 659 -5.98 9.07 -7.35
CA GLU A 659 -4.83 8.94 -6.46
C GLU A 659 -5.09 9.46 -5.03
N ASN A 660 -6.02 10.42 -4.85
CA ASN A 660 -6.33 10.99 -3.54
C ASN A 660 -6.82 9.91 -2.56
N LEU A 661 -7.48 8.84 -3.03
CA LEU A 661 -7.89 7.72 -2.18
C LEU A 661 -6.70 6.85 -1.71
N ALA A 662 -5.68 6.70 -2.56
CA ALA A 662 -4.46 5.99 -2.18
C ALA A 662 -3.68 6.78 -1.13
N SER A 663 -3.52 8.09 -1.35
CA SER A 663 -2.93 9.03 -0.39
C SER A 663 -3.69 9.04 0.94
N LEU A 664 -5.03 9.08 0.91
CA LEU A 664 -5.87 9.01 2.12
C LEU A 664 -5.64 7.71 2.90
N LYS A 665 -5.50 6.56 2.24
CA LYS A 665 -5.19 5.27 2.91
C LYS A 665 -3.82 5.29 3.60
N ILE A 666 -2.81 5.92 2.98
CA ILE A 666 -1.49 6.09 3.59
C ILE A 666 -1.62 6.94 4.86
N LEU A 667 -2.35 8.07 4.80
CA LEU A 667 -2.58 8.94 5.96
C LEU A 667 -3.38 8.22 7.07
N GLN A 668 -4.37 7.39 6.73
CA GLN A 668 -5.09 6.55 7.70
C GLN A 668 -4.19 5.52 8.37
N THR A 669 -3.22 4.97 7.64
CA THR A 669 -2.26 4.00 8.18
C THR A 669 -1.30 4.70 9.14
N ARG A 670 -0.75 5.85 8.72
CA ARG A 670 0.08 6.70 9.59
C ARG A 670 -0.67 7.12 10.85
N TRP A 671 -1.94 7.50 10.74
CA TRP A 671 -2.78 7.85 11.89
C TRP A 671 -2.85 6.73 12.95
N LYS A 672 -2.97 5.47 12.52
CA LYS A 672 -3.01 4.30 13.41
C LYS A 672 -1.66 4.00 14.06
N GLN A 673 -0.56 4.38 13.40
CA GLN A 673 0.80 4.19 13.89
C GLN A 673 1.21 5.28 14.90
N VAL A 674 0.58 6.46 14.85
CA VAL A 674 0.81 7.48 15.88
C VAL A 674 0.40 6.92 17.25
N GLY A 675 1.31 7.06 18.22
CA GLY A 675 1.18 6.50 19.55
C GLY A 675 0.03 7.08 20.40
N VAL A 676 0.09 6.81 21.70
CA VAL A 676 -0.94 7.21 22.65
C VAL A 676 -1.09 8.74 22.74
N THR A 677 -2.31 9.19 23.01
CA THR A 677 -2.70 10.60 23.15
C THR A 677 -3.72 10.75 24.28
N ARG A 678 -3.95 11.98 24.74
CA ARG A 678 -5.07 12.26 25.68
C ARG A 678 -6.41 11.98 24.98
N ARG A 679 -7.26 11.17 25.62
CA ARG A 679 -8.54 10.70 25.05
C ARG A 679 -9.41 11.81 24.45
N ASN A 680 -9.55 12.95 25.14
CA ASN A 680 -10.38 14.06 24.65
C ASN A 680 -9.79 14.75 23.42
N ALA A 681 -8.45 14.91 23.38
CA ALA A 681 -7.77 15.50 22.23
C ALA A 681 -7.81 14.57 21.02
N ASP A 682 -7.60 13.28 21.24
CA ASP A 682 -7.71 12.24 20.22
C ASP A 682 -9.08 12.19 19.57
N GLN A 683 -10.15 12.21 20.37
CA GLN A 683 -11.52 12.20 19.87
C GLN A 683 -11.84 13.43 19.01
N LYS A 684 -11.34 14.61 19.39
CA LYS A 684 -11.52 15.83 18.59
C LYS A 684 -10.76 15.72 17.26
N ALA A 685 -9.49 15.32 17.32
CA ALA A 685 -8.65 15.17 16.14
C ALA A 685 -9.21 14.10 15.19
N TRP A 686 -9.67 12.96 15.70
CA TRP A 686 -10.27 11.90 14.89
C TRP A 686 -11.56 12.34 14.20
N LYS A 687 -12.43 13.09 14.88
CA LYS A 687 -13.65 13.64 14.25
C LYS A 687 -13.31 14.51 13.05
N GLU A 688 -12.30 15.36 13.18
CA GLU A 688 -11.88 16.24 12.09
C GLU A 688 -11.19 15.45 10.96
N PHE A 689 -10.26 14.55 11.30
CA PHE A 689 -9.60 13.68 10.33
C PHE A 689 -10.63 12.89 9.51
N LYS A 690 -11.62 12.29 10.19
CA LYS A 690 -12.69 11.53 9.54
C LYS A 690 -13.54 12.42 8.63
N LYS A 691 -13.98 13.58 9.14
CA LYS A 691 -14.77 14.54 8.35
C LYS A 691 -14.07 14.91 7.03
N GLN A 692 -12.78 15.20 7.08
CA GLN A 692 -12.00 15.55 5.90
C GLN A 692 -11.75 14.34 4.98
N GLY A 693 -11.54 13.15 5.56
CA GLY A 693 -11.46 11.90 4.78
C GLY A 693 -12.76 11.55 4.06
N ASP A 694 -13.92 11.77 4.70
CA ASP A 694 -15.23 11.58 4.11
C ASP A 694 -15.44 12.57 2.94
N LEU A 695 -14.92 13.80 3.05
CA LEU A 695 -14.94 14.79 1.96
C LEU A 695 -14.09 14.35 0.76
N VAL A 696 -12.87 13.86 0.98
CA VAL A 696 -12.04 13.28 -0.10
C VAL A 696 -12.76 12.14 -0.81
N TYR A 697 -13.41 11.25 -0.05
CA TYR A 697 -14.17 10.14 -0.63
C TYR A 697 -15.34 10.63 -1.48
N SER A 698 -16.12 11.60 -0.97
CA SER A 698 -17.22 12.22 -1.70
C SER A 698 -16.75 12.86 -3.02
N ASN A 699 -15.65 13.62 -2.98
CA ASN A 699 -15.14 14.32 -4.17
C ASN A 699 -14.67 13.32 -5.25
N VAL A 700 -13.97 12.25 -4.86
CA VAL A 700 -13.54 11.21 -5.81
C VAL A 700 -14.73 10.39 -6.33
N GLN A 701 -15.75 10.16 -5.50
CA GLN A 701 -16.98 9.50 -5.94
C GLN A 701 -17.73 10.36 -6.96
N GLN A 702 -17.83 11.67 -6.75
CA GLN A 702 -18.43 12.60 -7.71
C GLN A 702 -17.66 12.63 -9.03
N LEU A 703 -16.31 12.64 -8.99
CA LEU A 703 -15.48 12.53 -10.20
C LEU A 703 -15.81 11.27 -11.00
N ARG A 704 -15.83 10.11 -10.34
CA ARG A 704 -16.16 8.83 -10.99
C ARG A 704 -17.57 8.78 -11.54
N GLN A 705 -18.51 9.44 -10.87
CA GLN A 705 -19.88 9.53 -11.35
C GLN A 705 -19.96 10.43 -12.58
N GLY A 706 -19.29 11.58 -12.57
CA GLY A 706 -19.17 12.45 -13.75
C GLY A 706 -18.54 11.75 -14.95
N GLU A 707 -17.41 11.05 -14.76
CA GLU A 707 -16.76 10.25 -15.82
C GLU A 707 -17.71 9.19 -16.40
N ARG A 708 -18.50 8.52 -15.55
CA ARG A 708 -19.50 7.53 -16.00
C ARG A 708 -20.66 8.17 -16.75
N ASP A 709 -21.19 9.28 -16.25
CA ASP A 709 -22.31 9.99 -16.86
C ASP A 709 -21.90 10.53 -18.25
N GLU A 710 -20.66 11.02 -18.40
CA GLU A 710 -20.10 11.43 -19.70
C GLU A 710 -19.98 10.26 -20.68
N ILE A 711 -19.44 9.13 -20.22
CA ILE A 711 -19.35 7.89 -21.01
C ILE A 711 -20.73 7.41 -21.44
N ASP A 712 -21.70 7.38 -20.53
CA ASP A 712 -23.07 6.95 -20.82
C ASP A 712 -23.74 7.89 -21.83
N LEU A 713 -23.49 9.20 -21.72
CA LEU A 713 -24.00 10.19 -22.68
C LEU A 713 -23.40 9.98 -24.09
N GLN A 714 -22.10 9.72 -24.19
CA GLN A 714 -21.45 9.36 -25.45
C GLN A 714 -22.00 8.06 -26.04
N LEU A 715 -22.08 6.99 -25.24
CA LEU A 715 -22.61 5.69 -25.68
C LEU A 715 -24.07 5.80 -26.17
N ASN A 716 -24.89 6.63 -25.51
CA ASN A 716 -26.25 6.87 -25.93
C ASN A 716 -26.33 7.68 -27.24
N ALA A 717 -25.41 8.62 -27.49
CA ALA A 717 -25.33 9.32 -28.77
C ALA A 717 -25.10 8.35 -29.93
N TYR A 718 -24.12 7.44 -29.81
CA TYR A 718 -23.87 6.38 -30.80
C TYR A 718 -25.11 5.49 -31.01
N ARG A 719 -25.74 5.01 -29.93
CA ARG A 719 -26.94 4.16 -30.00
C ARG A 719 -28.14 4.86 -30.65
N ASN A 720 -28.31 6.15 -30.41
CA ASN A 720 -29.39 6.93 -30.98
C ASN A 720 -29.28 7.03 -32.50
N ILE A 721 -28.08 7.30 -33.02
CA ILE A 721 -27.85 7.34 -34.48
C ILE A 721 -28.13 5.98 -35.11
N VAL A 722 -27.65 4.89 -34.51
CA VAL A 722 -27.95 3.53 -34.97
C VAL A 722 -29.46 3.27 -35.01
N LYS A 723 -30.20 3.74 -34.00
CA LYS A 723 -31.66 3.61 -33.95
C LYS A 723 -32.35 4.44 -35.04
N GLU A 724 -31.87 5.64 -35.31
CA GLU A 724 -32.38 6.52 -36.37
C GLU A 724 -32.15 5.90 -37.75
N ILE A 725 -30.97 5.34 -38.03
CA ILE A 725 -30.68 4.62 -39.29
C ILE A 725 -31.61 3.40 -39.45
N LYS A 726 -31.76 2.60 -38.38
CA LYS A 726 -32.69 1.44 -38.40
C LYS A 726 -34.14 1.87 -38.62
N GLN A 727 -34.54 3.05 -38.17
CA GLN A 727 -35.88 3.58 -38.39
C GLN A 727 -36.04 4.06 -39.84
N LEU A 728 -35.06 4.78 -40.37
CA LEU A 728 -35.03 5.25 -41.75
C LEU A 728 -35.16 4.08 -42.74
N ALA A 729 -34.39 3.01 -42.53
CA ALA A 729 -34.44 1.78 -43.33
C ALA A 729 -35.83 1.10 -43.35
N LYS A 730 -36.68 1.36 -42.34
CA LYS A 730 -38.04 0.81 -42.27
C LYS A 730 -39.08 1.71 -42.94
N THR A 731 -38.90 3.03 -42.88
CA THR A 731 -39.92 3.99 -43.31
C THR A 731 -39.66 4.61 -44.68
N ALA A 732 -38.46 4.44 -45.24
CA ALA A 732 -38.09 4.97 -46.55
C ALA A 732 -39.07 4.51 -47.65
N LYS A 733 -39.53 5.48 -48.46
CA LYS A 733 -40.40 5.29 -49.62
C LYS A 733 -39.90 6.07 -50.84
N ASP A 734 -39.37 7.27 -50.58
CA ASP A 734 -38.68 8.09 -51.57
C ASP A 734 -37.16 7.87 -51.47
N LEU A 735 -36.51 7.62 -52.60
CA LEU A 735 -35.08 7.31 -52.66
C LEU A 735 -34.22 8.53 -52.35
N SER A 736 -34.57 9.70 -52.91
CA SER A 736 -33.78 10.92 -52.77
C SER A 736 -33.82 11.46 -51.34
N GLU A 737 -34.98 11.43 -50.70
CA GLU A 737 -35.11 11.87 -49.30
C GLU A 737 -34.38 10.92 -48.34
N ALA A 738 -34.49 9.61 -48.58
CA ALA A 738 -33.83 8.60 -47.76
C ALA A 738 -32.31 8.69 -47.85
N ASP A 739 -31.75 8.89 -49.05
CA ASP A 739 -30.30 9.02 -49.26
C ASP A 739 -29.74 10.27 -48.57
N GLN A 740 -30.43 11.41 -48.67
CA GLN A 740 -30.02 12.63 -47.97
C GLN A 740 -30.03 12.45 -46.45
N GLN A 741 -31.08 11.83 -45.90
CA GLN A 741 -31.19 11.60 -44.45
C GLN A 741 -30.13 10.60 -43.97
N PHE A 742 -29.81 9.57 -44.76
CA PHE A 742 -28.80 8.59 -44.42
C PHE A 742 -27.38 9.19 -44.38
N VAL A 743 -27.02 9.99 -45.40
CA VAL A 743 -25.72 10.70 -45.44
C VAL A 743 -25.56 11.59 -44.21
N VAL A 744 -26.60 12.34 -43.83
CA VAL A 744 -26.58 13.19 -42.62
C VAL A 744 -26.37 12.36 -41.35
N LEU A 745 -26.95 11.16 -41.27
CA LEU A 745 -26.76 10.27 -40.11
C LEU A 745 -25.36 9.63 -40.08
N GLN A 746 -24.77 9.33 -41.24
CA GLN A 746 -23.38 8.86 -41.34
C GLN A 746 -22.40 9.95 -40.91
N GLU A 747 -22.54 11.17 -41.43
CA GLU A 747 -21.73 12.32 -41.01
C GLU A 747 -21.85 12.58 -39.51
N LYS A 748 -23.07 12.49 -38.95
CA LYS A 748 -23.26 12.61 -37.49
C LYS A 748 -22.54 11.51 -36.71
N TYR A 749 -22.47 10.28 -37.22
CA TYR A 749 -21.78 9.17 -36.58
C TYR A 749 -20.27 9.36 -36.61
N GLU A 750 -19.72 9.75 -37.77
CA GLU A 750 -18.27 9.98 -37.96
C GLU A 750 -17.76 11.18 -37.15
N ASN A 751 -18.60 12.20 -36.97
CA ASN A 751 -18.25 13.38 -36.17
C ASN A 751 -18.42 13.18 -34.65
N LEU A 752 -18.87 12.01 -34.18
CA LEU A 752 -18.90 11.73 -32.74
C LEU A 752 -17.47 11.55 -32.21
N PRO A 753 -17.18 12.03 -30.98
CA PRO A 753 -15.88 11.81 -30.36
C PRO A 753 -15.61 10.31 -30.15
N GLU A 754 -14.36 9.91 -30.30
CA GLU A 754 -13.92 8.53 -30.09
C GLU A 754 -14.28 8.03 -28.68
N LEU A 755 -14.70 6.77 -28.60
CA LEU A 755 -15.05 6.13 -27.32
C LEU A 755 -13.78 5.93 -26.46
N PRO A 756 -13.84 6.14 -25.14
CA PRO A 756 -12.67 5.98 -24.27
C PRO A 756 -12.06 4.57 -24.28
N ASP A 757 -10.73 4.48 -24.36
CA ASP A 757 -9.96 3.23 -24.41
C ASP A 757 -10.20 2.26 -23.24
N GLN A 758 -10.69 2.77 -22.11
CA GLN A 758 -10.94 1.99 -20.89
C GLN A 758 -12.23 1.15 -20.96
N LEU A 759 -13.05 1.33 -21.99
CA LEU A 759 -14.28 0.55 -22.18
C LEU A 759 -13.99 -0.90 -22.59
N PRO A 760 -14.84 -1.87 -22.21
CA PRO A 760 -14.67 -3.25 -22.64
C PRO A 760 -14.70 -3.37 -24.17
N GLU A 761 -13.69 -4.00 -24.76
CA GLU A 761 -13.55 -4.20 -26.22
C GLU A 761 -14.83 -4.77 -26.86
N LYS A 762 -15.47 -5.75 -26.20
CA LYS A 762 -16.74 -6.34 -26.65
C LYS A 762 -17.90 -5.35 -26.77
N LEU A 763 -17.92 -4.31 -25.93
CA LEU A 763 -18.94 -3.27 -25.96
C LEU A 763 -18.72 -2.34 -27.16
N VAL A 764 -17.47 -1.92 -27.39
CA VAL A 764 -17.07 -1.09 -28.53
C VAL A 764 -17.34 -1.82 -29.84
N GLU A 765 -16.86 -3.07 -29.96
CA GLU A 765 -17.16 -3.93 -31.11
C GLU A 765 -18.68 -4.13 -31.29
N GLY A 766 -19.43 -4.22 -30.18
CA GLY A 766 -20.88 -4.37 -30.21
C GLY A 766 -21.56 -3.17 -30.88
N ILE A 767 -21.15 -1.95 -30.53
CA ILE A 767 -21.67 -0.70 -31.12
C ILE A 767 -21.29 -0.60 -32.59
N GLN A 768 -20.06 -0.95 -32.94
CA GLN A 768 -19.61 -0.93 -34.34
C GLN A 768 -20.36 -1.97 -35.19
N ARG A 769 -20.55 -3.19 -34.66
CA ARG A 769 -21.39 -4.22 -35.30
C ARG A 769 -22.83 -3.77 -35.45
N ASP A 770 -23.40 -3.11 -34.45
CA ASP A 770 -24.77 -2.57 -34.49
C ASP A 770 -24.93 -1.47 -35.54
N TYR A 771 -23.92 -0.63 -35.73
CA TYR A 771 -23.88 0.40 -36.77
C TYR A 771 -23.76 -0.21 -38.16
N GLN A 772 -22.80 -1.11 -38.39
CA GLN A 772 -22.65 -1.83 -39.66
C GLN A 772 -23.95 -2.52 -40.04
N HIS A 773 -24.57 -3.22 -39.09
CA HIS A 773 -25.86 -3.87 -39.32
C HIS A 773 -26.99 -2.87 -39.66
N ALA A 774 -26.98 -1.67 -39.08
CA ALA A 774 -27.95 -0.63 -39.42
C ALA A 774 -27.75 -0.11 -40.85
N CYS A 775 -26.50 0.09 -41.28
CA CYS A 775 -26.16 0.45 -42.67
C CYS A 775 -26.59 -0.65 -43.65
N ASP A 776 -26.27 -1.92 -43.37
CA ASP A 776 -26.71 -3.06 -44.19
C ASP A 776 -28.24 -3.10 -44.35
N LEU A 777 -28.99 -2.80 -43.28
CA LEU A 777 -30.45 -2.72 -43.33
C LEU A 777 -30.94 -1.60 -44.24
N PHE A 778 -30.26 -0.45 -44.24
CA PHE A 778 -30.55 0.66 -45.13
C PHE A 778 -30.27 0.29 -46.59
N ASP A 779 -29.10 -0.27 -46.90
CA ASP A 779 -28.73 -0.69 -48.27
C ASP A 779 -29.70 -1.73 -48.85
N ASN A 780 -30.15 -2.67 -48.01
CA ASN A 780 -31.18 -3.63 -48.37
C ASN A 780 -32.55 -2.96 -48.61
N SER A 781 -32.88 -1.90 -47.88
CA SER A 781 -34.11 -1.12 -48.13
C SER A 781 -34.01 -0.31 -49.43
N HIS A 782 -32.84 0.30 -49.68
CA HIS A 782 -32.52 1.07 -50.88
C HIS A 782 -32.62 0.21 -52.14
N SER A 783 -31.97 -0.95 -52.13
CA SER A 783 -32.04 -1.94 -53.22
C SER A 783 -33.46 -2.42 -53.48
N ARG A 784 -34.29 -2.57 -52.43
CA ARG A 784 -35.71 -2.94 -52.59
C ARG A 784 -36.51 -1.84 -53.26
N ILE A 785 -36.30 -0.58 -52.89
CA ILE A 785 -36.98 0.57 -53.50
C ILE A 785 -36.60 0.67 -54.99
N ILE A 786 -35.31 0.63 -55.32
CA ILE A 786 -34.83 0.68 -56.72
C ILE A 786 -35.44 -0.46 -57.55
N ASN A 787 -35.34 -1.70 -57.07
CA ASN A 787 -35.92 -2.85 -57.77
C ASN A 787 -37.43 -2.72 -57.96
N SER A 788 -38.15 -2.15 -56.98
CA SER A 788 -39.59 -1.92 -57.09
C SER A 788 -39.95 -0.86 -58.14
N MET A 789 -39.17 0.24 -58.21
CA MET A 789 -39.34 1.28 -59.22
C MET A 789 -39.05 0.75 -60.63
N HIS A 790 -37.96 -0.03 -60.76
CA HIS A 790 -37.58 -0.67 -62.02
C HIS A 790 -38.64 -1.65 -62.52
N ASN A 791 -39.13 -2.55 -61.66
CA ASN A 791 -40.22 -3.47 -62.00
C ASN A 791 -41.50 -2.73 -62.43
N ARG A 792 -41.80 -1.59 -61.80
CA ARG A 792 -42.93 -0.73 -62.19
C ARG A 792 -42.74 -0.14 -63.59
N GLN A 793 -41.53 0.29 -63.96
CA GLN A 793 -41.24 0.77 -65.32
C GLN A 793 -41.43 -0.34 -66.36
N ILE A 794 -40.96 -1.57 -66.08
CA ILE A 794 -41.19 -2.73 -66.95
C ILE A 794 -42.69 -3.03 -67.09
N GLU A 795 -43.48 -2.93 -66.01
CA GLU A 795 -44.93 -3.11 -66.08
C GLU A 795 -45.61 -2.05 -66.98
N MET A 796 -45.20 -0.78 -66.89
CA MET A 796 -45.71 0.28 -67.78
C MET A 796 -45.30 0.04 -69.23
N LEU A 797 -44.08 -0.45 -69.47
CA LEU A 797 -43.61 -0.85 -70.79
C LEU A 797 -44.46 -1.99 -71.36
N ARG A 798 -44.80 -3.02 -70.57
CA ARG A 798 -45.70 -4.11 -70.97
C ARG A 798 -47.07 -3.58 -71.42
N LYS A 799 -47.65 -2.63 -70.69
CA LYS A 799 -48.93 -1.99 -71.07
C LYS A 799 -48.82 -1.26 -72.42
N LYS A 800 -47.74 -0.50 -72.65
CA LYS A 800 -47.47 0.15 -73.94
C LYS A 800 -47.22 -0.84 -75.09
N ALA A 801 -46.54 -1.97 -74.82
CA ALA A 801 -46.31 -3.01 -75.81
C ALA A 801 -47.62 -3.68 -76.27
N ILE A 802 -48.59 -3.87 -75.36
CA ILE A 802 -49.93 -4.38 -75.72
C ILE A 802 -50.65 -3.44 -76.69
N LEU A 803 -50.57 -2.12 -76.46
CA LEU A 803 -51.12 -1.13 -77.39
C LEU A 803 -50.43 -1.18 -78.77
N CYS A 804 -49.11 -1.43 -78.80
CA CYS A 804 -48.40 -1.63 -80.07
C CYS A 804 -48.91 -2.87 -80.82
N VAL A 805 -49.17 -3.98 -80.11
CA VAL A 805 -49.75 -5.19 -80.73
C VAL A 805 -51.14 -4.91 -81.32
N GLN A 806 -51.96 -4.11 -80.63
CA GLN A 806 -53.28 -3.70 -81.16
C GLN A 806 -53.13 -2.86 -82.43
N LEU A 807 -52.22 -1.88 -82.46
CA LEU A 807 -51.93 -1.10 -83.67
C LEU A 807 -51.40 -1.96 -84.82
N GLU A 808 -50.52 -2.91 -84.53
CA GLU A 808 -49.94 -3.83 -85.52
C GLU A 808 -51.02 -4.73 -86.14
N ALA A 809 -52.05 -5.13 -85.38
CA ALA A 809 -53.16 -5.94 -85.85
C ALA A 809 -54.13 -5.17 -86.77
N LEU A 810 -54.32 -3.86 -86.53
CA LEU A 810 -55.14 -3.00 -87.39
C LEU A 810 -54.46 -2.72 -88.75
N GLY A 811 -53.13 -2.74 -88.80
CA GLY A 811 -52.34 -2.55 -90.03
C GLY A 811 -52.56 -1.18 -90.68
N GLU A 812 -52.38 -1.11 -92.01
CA GLU A 812 -52.56 0.13 -92.80
C GLU A 812 -54.04 0.54 -92.97
N ALA A 813 -55.00 -0.32 -92.58
CA ALA A 813 -56.44 -0.13 -92.77
C ALA A 813 -57.18 0.43 -91.53
N ALA A 814 -56.44 0.88 -90.51
CA ALA A 814 -56.99 1.40 -89.26
C ALA A 814 -57.84 2.67 -89.47
N SER A 815 -59.00 2.77 -88.80
CA SER A 815 -59.80 4.00 -88.81
C SER A 815 -59.20 5.09 -87.94
N GLU A 816 -59.50 6.36 -88.26
CA GLU A 816 -58.98 7.51 -87.50
C GLU A 816 -59.44 7.51 -86.03
N GLN A 817 -60.63 6.95 -85.74
CA GLN A 817 -61.15 6.79 -84.37
C GLN A 817 -60.35 5.77 -83.56
N GLU A 818 -60.04 4.59 -84.13
CA GLU A 818 -59.26 3.55 -83.44
C GLU A 818 -57.83 4.03 -83.12
N LEU A 819 -57.23 4.82 -84.01
CA LEU A 819 -55.92 5.41 -83.80
C LEU A 819 -55.92 6.49 -82.70
N GLN A 820 -56.98 7.29 -82.62
CA GLN A 820 -57.15 8.29 -81.55
C GLN A 820 -57.34 7.62 -80.18
N GLU A 821 -58.16 6.58 -80.09
CA GLU A 821 -58.38 5.83 -78.85
C GLU A 821 -57.09 5.19 -78.31
N ILE A 822 -56.32 4.52 -79.17
CA ILE A 822 -55.04 3.91 -78.76
C ILE A 822 -54.01 4.98 -78.40
N THR A 823 -54.01 6.13 -79.09
CA THR A 823 -53.11 7.24 -78.75
C THR A 823 -53.44 7.84 -77.39
N GLN A 824 -54.72 8.01 -77.06
CA GLN A 824 -55.14 8.49 -75.74
C GLN A 824 -54.73 7.53 -74.61
N GLN A 825 -54.91 6.21 -74.80
CA GLN A 825 -54.47 5.20 -73.84
C GLN A 825 -52.94 5.15 -73.70
N TRP A 826 -52.22 5.39 -74.79
CA TRP A 826 -50.76 5.45 -74.79
C TRP A 826 -50.24 6.63 -73.96
N ASP A 827 -50.82 7.81 -74.16
CA ASP A 827 -50.42 9.05 -73.47
C ASP A 827 -50.77 9.01 -71.98
N ALA A 828 -51.78 8.23 -71.59
CA ALA A 828 -52.13 7.99 -70.18
C ALA A 828 -51.13 7.10 -69.43
N ILE A 829 -50.23 6.38 -70.12
CA ILE A 829 -49.21 5.53 -69.50
C ILE A 829 -47.89 6.30 -69.41
N GLU A 830 -47.49 6.63 -68.18
CA GLU A 830 -46.20 7.27 -67.90
C GLU A 830 -45.07 6.24 -67.83
N LEU A 831 -44.06 6.42 -68.69
CA LEU A 831 -42.82 5.64 -68.70
C LEU A 831 -41.67 6.64 -68.60
N HIS A 832 -40.97 6.64 -67.47
CA HIS A 832 -39.93 7.63 -67.15
C HIS A 832 -38.55 7.20 -67.64
N ASP A 833 -38.33 5.91 -67.91
CA ASP A 833 -37.10 5.43 -68.53
C ASP A 833 -36.99 5.93 -69.98
N SER A 834 -36.04 6.84 -70.22
CA SER A 834 -35.84 7.49 -71.52
C SER A 834 -35.38 6.52 -72.62
N ALA A 835 -34.64 5.47 -72.28
CA ALA A 835 -34.15 4.48 -73.23
C ALA A 835 -35.29 3.55 -73.65
N LEU A 836 -36.06 3.04 -72.67
CA LEU A 836 -37.23 2.21 -72.94
C LEU A 836 -38.32 2.99 -73.69
N SER A 837 -38.56 4.25 -73.30
CA SER A 837 -39.50 5.14 -74.00
C SER A 837 -39.14 5.31 -75.48
N ARG A 838 -37.86 5.57 -75.79
CA ARG A 838 -37.39 5.69 -77.18
C ARG A 838 -37.58 4.38 -77.97
N ARG A 839 -37.27 3.24 -77.35
CA ARG A 839 -37.40 1.92 -78.00
C ARG A 839 -38.85 1.57 -78.30
N ILE A 840 -39.77 1.79 -77.36
CA ILE A 840 -41.18 1.46 -77.55
C ILE A 840 -41.90 2.46 -78.47
N GLU A 841 -41.51 3.74 -78.47
CA GLU A 841 -42.00 4.70 -79.47
C GLU A 841 -41.59 4.32 -80.89
N LYS A 842 -40.36 3.81 -81.08
CA LYS A 842 -39.92 3.31 -82.38
C LYS A 842 -40.82 2.17 -82.86
N ARG A 843 -41.18 1.24 -81.97
CA ARG A 843 -42.15 0.17 -82.26
C ARG A 843 -43.51 0.75 -82.67
N LYS A 844 -44.07 1.66 -81.87
CA LYS A 844 -45.36 2.32 -82.15
C LYS A 844 -45.39 2.95 -83.55
N ARG A 845 -44.37 3.74 -83.91
CA ARG A 845 -44.30 4.39 -85.24
C ARG A 845 -44.21 3.36 -86.37
N SER A 846 -43.51 2.27 -86.14
CA SER A 846 -43.35 1.20 -87.12
C SER A 846 -44.59 0.31 -87.30
N ALA A 847 -45.54 0.38 -86.36
CA ALA A 847 -46.75 -0.45 -86.38
C ALA A 847 -47.62 -0.18 -87.63
N GLN A 848 -47.64 1.07 -88.09
CA GLN A 848 -48.45 1.54 -89.22
C GLN A 848 -47.67 1.69 -90.54
N THR A 849 -46.41 1.23 -90.59
CA THR A 849 -45.58 1.26 -91.79
C THR A 849 -45.48 -0.13 -92.42
N SER A 850 -45.37 -0.19 -93.75
CA SER A 850 -45.06 -1.42 -94.47
C SER A 850 -43.69 -1.95 -94.05
N LEU A 851 -43.68 -3.15 -93.45
CA LEU A 851 -42.49 -3.84 -92.95
C LEU A 851 -42.44 -5.27 -93.49
N ASP A 852 -41.24 -5.84 -93.60
CA ASP A 852 -41.07 -7.27 -93.84
C ASP A 852 -41.43 -8.07 -92.58
N ARG A 853 -42.72 -8.34 -92.42
CA ARG A 853 -43.26 -9.09 -91.29
C ARG A 853 -42.74 -10.53 -91.24
N LYS A 854 -42.33 -11.13 -92.36
CA LYS A 854 -41.72 -12.47 -92.40
C LYS A 854 -40.35 -12.48 -91.74
N GLN A 855 -39.53 -11.49 -92.06
CA GLN A 855 -38.22 -11.32 -91.42
C GLN A 855 -38.37 -11.09 -89.91
N ILE A 856 -39.34 -10.29 -89.49
CA ILE A 856 -39.62 -10.04 -88.06
C ILE A 856 -40.12 -11.31 -87.36
N SER A 857 -40.99 -12.11 -88.01
CA SER A 857 -41.39 -13.43 -87.49
C SER A 857 -40.20 -14.34 -87.24
N ALA A 858 -39.22 -14.37 -88.14
CA ALA A 858 -38.00 -15.17 -87.97
C ALA A 858 -37.14 -14.66 -86.79
N GLN A 859 -37.01 -13.34 -86.62
CA GLN A 859 -36.29 -12.74 -85.49
C GLN A 859 -36.97 -13.04 -84.15
N ARG A 860 -38.30 -12.93 -84.08
CA ARG A 860 -39.07 -13.29 -82.88
C ARG A 860 -38.96 -14.78 -82.58
N ARG A 861 -39.04 -15.64 -83.59
CA ARG A 861 -38.84 -17.09 -83.45
C ARG A 861 -37.44 -17.41 -82.89
N LEU A 862 -36.40 -16.74 -83.37
CA LEU A 862 -35.04 -16.88 -82.85
C LEU A 862 -34.94 -16.44 -81.38
N LEU A 863 -35.54 -15.32 -81.00
CA LEU A 863 -35.55 -14.84 -79.61
C LEU A 863 -36.27 -15.82 -78.65
N CYS A 864 -37.34 -16.50 -79.10
CA CYS A 864 -37.94 -17.60 -78.33
C CYS A 864 -36.98 -18.77 -78.12
N ILE A 865 -36.21 -19.16 -79.16
CA ILE A 865 -35.22 -20.24 -79.07
C ILE A 865 -34.09 -19.86 -78.12
N GLN A 866 -33.62 -18.61 -78.19
CA GLN A 866 -32.62 -18.09 -77.25
C GLN A 866 -33.16 -18.21 -75.81
N LEU A 867 -34.41 -17.78 -75.56
CA LEU A 867 -34.99 -17.81 -74.22
C LEU A 867 -35.10 -19.25 -73.69
N GLU A 868 -35.47 -20.19 -74.57
CA GLU A 868 -35.52 -21.62 -74.27
C GLU A 868 -34.15 -22.22 -73.95
N ILE A 869 -33.08 -21.77 -74.61
CA ILE A 869 -31.70 -22.15 -74.28
C ILE A 869 -31.33 -21.62 -72.90
N THR A 870 -31.56 -20.33 -72.63
CA THR A 870 -31.25 -19.69 -71.35
C THR A 870 -32.00 -20.32 -70.17
N LYS A 871 -33.27 -20.72 -70.38
CA LYS A 871 -34.12 -21.39 -69.37
C LYS A 871 -33.95 -22.91 -69.33
N GLY A 872 -33.15 -23.52 -70.20
CA GLY A 872 -33.00 -24.98 -70.30
C GLY A 872 -34.27 -25.72 -70.71
N VAL A 873 -35.20 -25.06 -71.41
CA VAL A 873 -36.45 -25.66 -71.92
C VAL A 873 -36.21 -26.18 -73.33
N GLU A 874 -36.75 -27.36 -73.69
CA GLU A 874 -36.65 -27.87 -75.06
C GLU A 874 -37.45 -27.02 -76.05
N SER A 875 -36.85 -26.75 -77.22
CA SER A 875 -37.54 -26.12 -78.34
C SER A 875 -38.50 -27.10 -79.04
N PRO A 876 -39.59 -26.65 -79.67
CA PRO A 876 -40.47 -27.47 -80.49
C PRO A 876 -39.71 -28.25 -81.57
N ALA A 877 -40.27 -29.37 -82.04
CA ALA A 877 -39.60 -30.28 -82.97
C ALA A 877 -39.09 -29.58 -84.25
N GLU A 878 -39.83 -28.60 -84.75
CA GLU A 878 -39.51 -27.82 -85.95
C GLU A 878 -38.28 -26.92 -85.77
N ASP A 879 -37.91 -26.58 -84.52
CA ASP A 879 -36.83 -25.65 -84.19
C ASP A 879 -35.56 -26.32 -83.68
N LYS A 880 -35.52 -27.64 -83.58
CA LYS A 880 -34.35 -28.36 -83.04
C LYS A 880 -33.07 -28.09 -83.84
N ASN A 881 -33.17 -28.03 -85.17
CA ASN A 881 -32.04 -27.74 -86.04
C ASN A 881 -31.56 -26.29 -85.89
N LEU A 882 -32.49 -25.34 -85.82
CA LEU A 882 -32.18 -23.91 -85.68
C LEU A 882 -31.58 -23.61 -84.29
N ARG A 883 -32.06 -24.28 -83.24
CA ARG A 883 -31.48 -24.25 -81.89
C ARG A 883 -30.04 -24.75 -81.89
N MET A 884 -29.78 -25.90 -82.53
CA MET A 884 -28.44 -26.48 -82.58
C MET A 884 -27.47 -25.58 -83.36
N GLN A 885 -27.91 -25.00 -84.49
CA GLN A 885 -27.12 -24.01 -85.24
C GLN A 885 -26.77 -22.80 -84.39
N TYR A 886 -27.76 -22.20 -83.70
CA TYR A 886 -27.50 -21.05 -82.82
C TYR A 886 -26.53 -21.39 -81.69
N GLN A 887 -26.65 -22.56 -81.05
CA GLN A 887 -25.72 -23.00 -80.00
C GLN A 887 -24.29 -23.21 -80.53
N LEU A 888 -24.14 -23.72 -81.76
CA LEU A 888 -22.85 -23.87 -82.43
C LEU A 888 -22.24 -22.50 -82.77
N ASP A 889 -23.04 -21.58 -83.30
CA ASP A 889 -22.61 -20.22 -83.63
C ASP A 889 -22.18 -19.45 -82.38
N GLN A 890 -22.97 -19.56 -81.30
CA GLN A 890 -22.64 -18.97 -80.00
C GLN A 890 -21.34 -19.55 -79.40
N MET A 891 -21.12 -20.87 -79.54
CA MET A 891 -19.87 -21.52 -79.12
C MET A 891 -18.65 -21.03 -79.93
N ASN A 892 -18.83 -20.76 -81.22
CA ASN A 892 -17.78 -20.25 -82.10
C ASN A 892 -17.44 -18.78 -81.82
N GLU A 893 -18.43 -17.95 -81.48
CA GLU A 893 -18.24 -16.52 -81.20
C GLU A 893 -17.67 -16.23 -79.80
N LEU A 894 -18.08 -16.96 -78.76
CA LEU A 894 -17.71 -16.67 -77.36
C LEU A 894 -16.50 -17.47 -76.82
N GLY A 895 -16.04 -18.48 -77.55
CA GLY A 895 -14.94 -19.36 -77.14
C GLY A 895 -15.30 -20.34 -76.01
N LEU A 896 -14.60 -21.48 -75.96
CA LEU A 896 -14.81 -22.53 -74.96
C LEU A 896 -14.45 -22.03 -73.55
N GLY A 897 -15.46 -21.73 -72.72
CA GLY A 897 -15.28 -21.57 -71.27
C GLY A 897 -15.84 -20.29 -70.63
N HIS A 898 -16.54 -19.41 -71.36
CA HIS A 898 -17.24 -18.30 -70.70
C HIS A 898 -18.54 -18.77 -70.05
N GLN A 899 -18.59 -18.72 -68.71
CA GLN A 899 -19.85 -18.72 -67.98
C GLN A 899 -20.62 -17.46 -68.39
N THR A 900 -21.79 -17.64 -69.00
CA THR A 900 -22.72 -16.57 -69.30
C THR A 900 -23.01 -15.78 -68.03
N SER A 901 -22.85 -14.46 -68.14
CA SER A 901 -23.20 -13.46 -67.14
C SER A 901 -24.60 -13.69 -66.58
N ASP A 902 -24.80 -13.23 -65.34
CA ASP A 902 -26.00 -13.27 -64.51
C ASP A 902 -27.29 -13.60 -65.29
N SER A 903 -27.78 -14.84 -65.19
CA SER A 903 -28.90 -15.34 -66.00
C SER A 903 -30.15 -14.48 -65.86
N LYS A 904 -30.29 -13.73 -64.75
CA LYS A 904 -31.41 -12.84 -64.51
C LYS A 904 -31.39 -11.60 -65.41
N GLU A 905 -30.24 -10.94 -65.56
CA GLU A 905 -30.10 -9.74 -66.41
C GLU A 905 -30.29 -10.10 -67.90
N GLN A 906 -29.76 -11.25 -68.32
CA GLN A 906 -29.97 -11.75 -69.68
C GLN A 906 -31.45 -12.02 -69.96
N LEU A 907 -32.16 -12.67 -69.04
CA LEU A 907 -33.61 -12.92 -69.18
C LEU A 907 -34.42 -11.62 -69.25
N GLU A 908 -34.04 -10.63 -68.45
CA GLU A 908 -34.70 -9.33 -68.45
C GLU A 908 -34.45 -8.57 -69.75
N MET A 909 -33.21 -8.57 -70.27
CA MET A 909 -32.88 -7.97 -71.56
C MET A 909 -33.70 -8.60 -72.70
N MET A 910 -33.84 -9.92 -72.70
CA MET A 910 -34.64 -10.65 -73.69
C MET A 910 -36.13 -10.28 -73.59
N GLU A 911 -36.65 -10.07 -72.38
CA GLU A 911 -38.01 -9.55 -72.18
C GLU A 911 -38.16 -8.13 -72.73
N LEU A 912 -37.22 -7.23 -72.42
CA LEU A 912 -37.23 -5.86 -72.94
C LEU A 912 -37.16 -5.83 -74.48
N ASP A 913 -36.32 -6.68 -75.06
CA ASP A 913 -36.20 -6.89 -76.51
C ASP A 913 -37.52 -7.37 -77.11
N TRP A 914 -38.17 -8.36 -76.48
CA TRP A 914 -39.48 -8.85 -76.92
C TRP A 914 -40.56 -7.77 -76.93
N LEU A 915 -40.64 -6.99 -75.84
CA LEU A 915 -41.62 -5.93 -75.67
C LEU A 915 -41.42 -4.78 -76.65
N CYS A 916 -40.18 -4.49 -77.06
CA CYS A 916 -39.87 -3.39 -77.98
C CYS A 916 -39.73 -3.82 -79.46
N MET A 917 -39.68 -5.12 -79.77
CA MET A 917 -39.59 -5.61 -81.15
C MET A 917 -40.94 -5.49 -81.88
N PRO A 918 -40.97 -5.10 -83.17
CA PRO A 918 -42.22 -5.07 -83.95
C PRO A 918 -42.94 -6.41 -84.04
N GLY A 919 -44.24 -6.33 -84.37
CA GLY A 919 -45.14 -7.45 -84.67
C GLY A 919 -44.62 -8.39 -85.76
N ALA A 920 -44.76 -9.70 -85.54
CA ALA A 920 -44.65 -10.76 -86.53
C ALA A 920 -45.88 -10.75 -87.47
N GLU A 921 -45.92 -11.63 -88.45
CA GLU A 921 -47.12 -11.85 -89.28
C GLU A 921 -48.33 -12.25 -88.42
N ALA A 922 -49.53 -11.78 -88.80
CA ALA A 922 -50.76 -11.93 -88.02
C ALA A 922 -51.05 -13.39 -87.60
N GLU A 923 -50.76 -14.36 -88.48
CA GLU A 923 -50.96 -15.79 -88.22
C GLU A 923 -49.97 -16.35 -87.18
N GLN A 924 -48.75 -15.81 -87.09
CA GLN A 924 -47.69 -16.29 -86.20
C GLN A 924 -47.55 -15.50 -84.90
N GLN A 925 -48.02 -14.24 -84.88
CA GLN A 925 -47.88 -13.32 -83.76
C GLN A 925 -48.37 -13.91 -82.44
N LYS A 926 -49.61 -14.43 -82.42
CA LYS A 926 -50.21 -15.01 -81.22
C LYS A 926 -49.45 -16.25 -80.72
N ILE A 927 -49.02 -17.11 -81.65
CA ILE A 927 -48.29 -18.35 -81.33
C ILE A 927 -46.94 -18.04 -80.69
N LEU A 928 -46.22 -17.07 -81.24
CA LEU A 928 -44.91 -16.67 -80.76
C LEU A 928 -44.99 -15.92 -79.42
N ASP A 929 -46.00 -15.05 -79.22
CA ASP A 929 -46.25 -14.39 -77.93
C ASP A 929 -46.56 -15.40 -76.81
N GLU A 930 -47.47 -16.35 -77.06
CA GLU A 930 -47.81 -17.39 -76.08
C GLU A 930 -46.61 -18.28 -75.76
N ARG A 931 -45.79 -18.60 -76.77
CA ARG A 931 -44.56 -19.37 -76.59
C ARG A 931 -43.55 -18.62 -75.72
N PHE A 932 -43.29 -17.35 -76.03
CA PHE A 932 -42.33 -16.53 -75.28
C PHE A 932 -42.75 -16.38 -73.80
N GLN A 933 -44.02 -16.02 -73.56
CA GLN A 933 -44.54 -15.86 -72.19
C GLN A 933 -44.53 -17.16 -71.40
N ARG A 934 -44.89 -18.29 -72.01
CA ARG A 934 -44.87 -19.62 -71.36
C ARG A 934 -43.48 -20.02 -70.90
N VAL A 935 -42.45 -19.74 -71.70
CA VAL A 935 -41.05 -20.05 -71.35
C VAL A 935 -40.54 -19.06 -70.29
N LEU A 936 -40.87 -17.78 -70.41
CA LEU A 936 -40.47 -16.75 -69.46
C LEU A 936 -41.01 -17.01 -68.04
N GLN A 937 -42.27 -17.47 -67.92
CA GLN A 937 -42.96 -17.74 -66.65
C GLN A 937 -42.60 -19.09 -66.00
N LYS A 938 -41.88 -19.97 -66.71
CA LYS A 938 -41.47 -21.28 -66.17
C LYS A 938 -40.39 -21.06 -65.10
N LYS A 939 -40.71 -21.44 -63.85
CA LYS A 939 -39.82 -21.33 -62.68
C LYS A 939 -38.65 -22.30 -62.77
#